data_AF-A0A3D5ZL35-F1
#
_entry.id   AF-A0A3D5ZL35-F1
#
_cell.length_a   1.000
_cell.length_b   1.000
_cell.length_c   1.000
_cell.angle_alpha   90.00
_cell.angle_beta   90.00
_cell.angle_gamma   90.00
#
_symmetry.space_group_name_H-M   'P 1'
#
loop_
_entity.id
_entity.type
_entity.pdbx_description
1 polymer ?
#
loop_
_entity_poly.entity_id
_entity_poly.type
_entity_poly.pdbx_seq_one_letter_code
_entity_poly.pdbx_strand_id
1 'polypeptide(L)'
;MFVNFYCKATDNRKQNAPLAQGDNQCNTPQPRLNKHKESFIMKIFAFILGVLFGIVAVFGAVFVAVATVTPDTVTGGTASETLGDIGKLSFLSIFNKVRDAFSTQGKFYRYKTDADGNIALDDNGKKIIEECAAGEGEYFSLSMFCATTGLDLDKVFGTTVPDSVYKIPVAEYFNSENGVNNAFKQIKVSALTEIINLFGKTDDGNKKIDQATIDKLDGFSLFDLVGENGIETVFADIKLAELVSDVFPAEKTDDNKLLYALGQSLLGKTMTAFKANKLFFELKAGGSLEETGKLKVTEVVTASEEINNIFGDTTIADLVNDNGELDVNKLMETTKLGNIMGYKYDAEKDEWYTTDDSGSIVYAEGIVASVAGLTVKEVMNTESLYDIRVGELVGYKRTESATDGYTAYGTTTDVMTDGSEYIKADGDRWYKAKITCTNSEHTDVTHTSDCFDYVWNKDNAETSGVIGSMASLTVRELSNGDKINAKIESLTIGDVLNITEGQKPLWALRNTKIGKLGEGINEITLGDIITIDETSNKLLKRLAGEKVGSLGTVADNLVLGDVIDVTTASPKILVTLKDKKINELGNAVETLKLSEVIDTDGNAILAALADSNINNLGTDINNVKMGTVMNYQYVENCTESGHSTTAHWHESATDKTEVVGVYGKIANMTISEISEKDASGNSGIEKIMTGLTIGDLVNSNIMDIGEGDTRTQNEYKLRILTCVNPSAHSIMYNGNTFKCNIEGYYTYRAALSVTGSDCTAQQFFNLTHDTDAEKAECMDLWQSVPVSDFMSALLSGI
;
A
#
# COMPACT_ATOMS: atom_id res chain seq x y z
N MET A 1 -14.57 6.66 -56.00
CA MET A 1 -13.62 6.88 -57.11
C MET A 1 -13.77 5.71 -58.07
N PHE A 2 -14.53 5.88 -59.16
CA PHE A 2 -14.36 5.17 -60.44
C PHE A 2 -15.20 5.93 -61.48
N VAL A 3 -14.68 7.10 -61.84
CA VAL A 3 -14.96 7.79 -63.10
C VAL A 3 -13.59 8.19 -63.63
N ASN A 4 -13.31 7.81 -64.89
CA ASN A 4 -12.15 8.15 -65.70
C ASN A 4 -10.78 7.54 -65.33
N PHE A 5 -10.36 6.54 -66.10
CA PHE A 5 -8.95 6.36 -66.43
C PHE A 5 -8.75 6.59 -67.93
N TYR A 6 -8.45 7.85 -68.25
CA TYR A 6 -7.83 8.26 -69.50
C TYR A 6 -6.31 8.22 -69.27
N CYS A 7 -5.57 7.58 -70.18
CA CYS A 7 -4.12 7.67 -70.24
C CYS A 7 -3.66 9.14 -70.30
N LYS A 8 -2.84 9.54 -69.34
CA LYS A 8 -1.93 10.69 -69.51
C LYS A 8 -0.62 10.40 -68.81
N ALA A 9 0.40 10.20 -69.64
CA ALA A 9 1.79 10.19 -69.24
C ALA A 9 2.16 11.55 -68.63
N THR A 10 2.82 11.55 -67.48
CA THR A 10 3.92 12.49 -67.19
C THR A 10 4.79 12.00 -66.04
N ASP A 11 6.08 12.17 -66.29
CA ASP A 11 7.30 11.89 -65.54
C ASP A 11 7.36 12.58 -64.15
N ASN A 12 7.87 11.89 -63.12
CA ASN A 12 8.95 12.39 -62.26
C ASN A 12 9.41 11.38 -61.20
N ARG A 13 10.54 10.75 -61.52
CA ARG A 13 11.79 10.66 -60.74
C ARG A 13 11.79 10.76 -59.20
N LYS A 14 12.44 9.72 -58.64
CA LYS A 14 13.48 9.67 -57.59
C LYS A 14 13.03 9.55 -56.13
N GLN A 15 13.17 8.33 -55.59
CA GLN A 15 14.05 8.05 -54.44
C GLN A 15 14.83 6.74 -54.68
N ASN A 16 16.16 6.82 -54.58
CA ASN A 16 17.14 5.72 -54.53
C ASN A 16 17.14 5.13 -53.10
N ALA A 17 17.55 3.92 -52.71
CA ALA A 17 18.35 2.77 -53.22
C ALA A 17 18.15 1.61 -52.17
N PRO A 18 18.85 0.44 -52.22
CA PRO A 18 19.64 -0.14 -53.29
C PRO A 18 19.18 -1.57 -53.70
N LEU A 19 19.61 -1.95 -54.90
CA LEU A 19 19.54 -3.28 -55.47
C LEU A 19 20.46 -4.25 -54.73
N ALA A 20 19.92 -5.36 -54.25
CA ALA A 20 20.67 -6.61 -54.08
C ALA A 20 20.36 -7.51 -55.27
N GLN A 21 21.36 -7.69 -56.13
CA GLN A 21 21.38 -8.73 -57.16
C GLN A 21 21.49 -10.08 -56.46
N GLY A 22 20.56 -10.97 -56.76
CA GLY A 22 20.62 -12.39 -56.43
C GLY A 22 19.99 -13.14 -57.59
N ASP A 23 20.85 -13.79 -58.37
CA ASP A 23 20.53 -14.57 -59.55
C ASP A 23 19.41 -15.58 -59.31
N ASN A 24 18.42 -15.59 -60.21
CA ASN A 24 17.70 -16.79 -60.66
C ASN A 24 16.87 -16.43 -61.90
N GLN A 25 17.57 -16.08 -62.99
CA GLN A 25 16.96 -16.18 -64.32
C GLN A 25 16.95 -17.65 -64.72
N CYS A 26 15.80 -18.29 -64.54
CA CYS A 26 15.46 -19.50 -65.28
C CYS A 26 15.44 -19.13 -66.77
N ASN A 27 16.49 -19.55 -67.46
CA ASN A 27 16.49 -19.74 -68.91
C ASN A 27 15.31 -20.65 -69.29
N THR A 28 14.30 -20.10 -69.96
CA THR A 28 13.54 -20.84 -70.96
C THR A 28 13.29 -19.94 -72.18
N PRO A 29 13.39 -20.51 -73.38
CA PRO A 29 13.47 -19.76 -74.63
C PRO A 29 12.11 -19.16 -75.00
N GLN A 30 12.10 -17.94 -75.53
CA GLN A 30 10.94 -17.44 -76.27
C GLN A 30 10.68 -18.34 -77.48
N PRO A 31 9.47 -18.90 -77.66
CA PRO A 31 8.96 -19.20 -78.98
C PRO A 31 8.21 -17.96 -79.46
N ARG A 32 8.77 -17.29 -80.47
CA ARG A 32 7.95 -16.53 -81.42
C ARG A 32 6.96 -17.51 -82.05
N LEU A 33 5.74 -17.62 -81.54
CA LEU A 33 4.61 -18.21 -82.25
C LEU A 33 3.29 -17.73 -81.62
N ASN A 34 2.32 -17.39 -82.47
CA ASN A 34 0.90 -17.10 -82.18
C ASN A 34 0.37 -15.66 -82.16
N LYS A 35 1.17 -14.63 -82.53
CA LYS A 35 0.57 -13.32 -82.89
C LYS A 35 -0.37 -13.38 -84.11
N HIS A 36 -0.28 -14.43 -84.92
CA HIS A 36 -1.18 -14.66 -86.07
C HIS A 36 -2.46 -15.45 -85.72
N LYS A 37 -2.48 -16.25 -84.64
CA LYS A 37 -3.67 -17.02 -84.22
C LYS A 37 -4.64 -16.17 -83.40
N GLU A 38 -4.13 -15.38 -82.46
CA GLU A 38 -4.96 -14.44 -81.68
C GLU A 38 -5.58 -13.34 -82.57
N SER A 39 -4.85 -12.85 -83.57
CA SER A 39 -5.38 -11.88 -84.53
C SER A 39 -6.50 -12.45 -85.41
N PHE A 40 -6.50 -13.76 -85.69
CA PHE A 40 -7.52 -14.42 -86.52
C PHE A 40 -8.78 -14.75 -85.70
N ILE A 41 -8.59 -15.22 -84.46
CA ILE A 41 -9.66 -15.55 -83.51
C ILE A 41 -10.42 -14.31 -83.04
N MET A 42 -9.71 -13.21 -82.75
CA MET A 42 -10.33 -11.94 -82.33
C MET A 42 -11.11 -11.25 -83.47
N LYS A 43 -10.76 -11.52 -84.73
CA LYS A 43 -11.46 -11.02 -85.93
C LYS A 43 -12.75 -11.79 -86.23
N ILE A 44 -12.77 -13.10 -85.99
CA ILE A 44 -13.96 -13.96 -86.19
C ILE A 44 -14.95 -13.77 -85.03
N PHE A 45 -14.45 -13.60 -83.81
CA PHE A 45 -15.27 -13.24 -82.65
C PHE A 45 -15.91 -11.84 -82.83
N ALA A 46 -15.13 -10.86 -83.31
CA ALA A 46 -15.66 -9.54 -83.70
C ALA A 46 -16.63 -9.60 -84.90
N PHE A 47 -16.51 -10.61 -85.76
CA PHE A 47 -17.47 -10.87 -86.84
C PHE A 47 -18.78 -11.44 -86.31
N ILE A 48 -18.79 -12.40 -85.36
CA ILE A 48 -20.03 -12.92 -84.76
C ILE A 48 -20.72 -11.85 -83.90
N LEU A 49 -19.97 -11.14 -83.06
CA LEU A 49 -20.49 -9.99 -82.32
C LEU A 49 -20.93 -8.88 -83.28
N GLY A 50 -20.19 -8.63 -84.36
CA GLY A 50 -20.55 -7.67 -85.40
C GLY A 50 -21.78 -8.07 -86.23
N VAL A 51 -22.05 -9.36 -86.39
CA VAL A 51 -23.27 -9.90 -87.00
C VAL A 51 -24.43 -9.80 -86.02
N LEU A 52 -24.25 -10.17 -84.75
CA LEU A 52 -25.26 -10.02 -83.70
C LEU A 52 -25.62 -8.54 -83.45
N PHE A 53 -24.63 -7.66 -83.25
CA PHE A 53 -24.84 -6.22 -83.11
C PHE A 53 -25.25 -5.56 -84.43
N GLY A 54 -24.80 -6.07 -85.57
CA GLY A 54 -25.21 -5.60 -86.89
C GLY A 54 -26.69 -5.90 -87.17
N ILE A 55 -27.17 -7.08 -86.76
CA ILE A 55 -28.59 -7.44 -86.77
C ILE A 55 -29.39 -6.54 -85.83
N VAL A 56 -28.89 -6.24 -84.64
CA VAL A 56 -29.52 -5.27 -83.72
C VAL A 56 -29.54 -3.84 -84.30
N ALA A 57 -28.48 -3.42 -85.01
CA ALA A 57 -28.35 -2.10 -85.63
C ALA A 57 -29.22 -1.93 -86.90
N VAL A 58 -29.59 -3.02 -87.58
CA VAL A 58 -30.58 -2.96 -88.69
C VAL A 58 -31.94 -2.49 -88.19
N PHE A 59 -32.26 -2.71 -86.91
CA PHE A 59 -33.47 -2.22 -86.26
C PHE A 59 -33.26 -0.90 -85.48
N GLY A 60 -32.06 -0.30 -85.57
CA GLY A 60 -31.69 0.98 -84.96
C GLY A 60 -30.76 1.84 -85.85
N ALA A 61 -31.37 2.69 -86.69
CA ALA A 61 -30.88 3.93 -87.30
C ALA A 61 -29.46 4.06 -87.94
N VAL A 62 -28.62 3.03 -88.09
CA VAL A 62 -27.31 3.16 -88.78
C VAL A 62 -27.25 2.30 -90.04
N PHE A 63 -27.89 2.78 -91.11
CA PHE A 63 -28.09 2.04 -92.37
C PHE A 63 -26.85 1.97 -93.29
N VAL A 64 -25.83 2.83 -93.07
CA VAL A 64 -24.78 3.09 -94.09
C VAL A 64 -23.61 2.08 -94.04
N ALA A 65 -23.24 1.56 -92.87
CA ALA A 65 -22.14 0.61 -92.73
C ALA A 65 -22.51 -0.82 -93.18
N VAL A 66 -23.74 -1.26 -92.88
CA VAL A 66 -24.22 -2.63 -93.17
C VAL A 66 -24.44 -2.88 -94.66
N ALA A 67 -24.69 -1.81 -95.44
CA ALA A 67 -24.88 -1.88 -96.89
C ALA A 67 -23.60 -2.19 -97.68
N THR A 68 -22.43 -1.87 -97.12
CA THR A 68 -21.14 -1.87 -97.85
C THR A 68 -20.11 -2.85 -97.30
N VAL A 69 -20.22 -3.23 -96.03
CA VAL A 69 -19.29 -4.18 -95.41
C VAL A 69 -19.69 -5.61 -95.79
N THR A 70 -18.77 -6.37 -96.40
CA THR A 70 -18.89 -7.80 -96.67
C THR A 70 -18.14 -8.63 -95.62
N PRO A 71 -18.46 -9.92 -95.42
CA PRO A 71 -17.63 -10.81 -94.63
C PRO A 71 -16.15 -10.78 -95.02
N ASP A 72 -15.84 -10.73 -96.33
CA ASP A 72 -14.47 -10.55 -96.82
C ASP A 72 -13.84 -9.20 -96.44
N THR A 73 -14.64 -8.14 -96.32
CA THR A 73 -14.14 -6.81 -95.92
C THR A 73 -13.73 -6.81 -94.44
N VAL A 74 -14.41 -7.60 -93.60
CA VAL A 74 -14.10 -7.75 -92.16
C VAL A 74 -12.98 -8.76 -91.91
N THR A 75 -12.90 -9.83 -92.71
CA THR A 75 -11.92 -10.91 -92.54
C THR A 75 -10.66 -10.76 -93.39
N GLY A 76 -10.57 -9.70 -94.20
CA GLY A 76 -9.43 -9.47 -95.09
C GLY A 76 -9.36 -10.45 -96.27
N GLY A 77 -10.50 -10.90 -96.78
CA GLY A 77 -10.62 -11.71 -98.00
C GLY A 77 -10.61 -13.23 -97.83
N THR A 78 -10.67 -13.73 -96.60
CA THR A 78 -10.60 -15.18 -96.30
C THR A 78 -11.98 -15.83 -96.08
N ALA A 79 -13.04 -15.02 -95.95
CA ALA A 79 -14.38 -15.54 -95.70
C ALA A 79 -14.94 -16.29 -96.93
N SER A 80 -14.63 -15.84 -98.14
CA SER A 80 -15.10 -16.49 -99.37
C SER A 80 -14.38 -17.80 -99.73
N GLU A 81 -13.24 -18.12 -99.10
CA GLU A 81 -12.60 -19.44 -99.24
C GLU A 81 -13.40 -20.54 -98.53
N THR A 82 -14.17 -20.17 -97.48
CA THR A 82 -14.91 -21.12 -96.65
C THR A 82 -16.42 -21.04 -96.87
N LEU A 83 -16.95 -19.85 -97.17
CA LEU A 83 -18.39 -19.58 -97.32
C LEU A 83 -18.85 -19.53 -98.80
N GLY A 84 -17.94 -19.73 -99.75
CA GLY A 84 -18.22 -19.55 -101.18
C GLY A 84 -18.69 -18.13 -101.52
N ASP A 85 -19.63 -18.00 -102.47
CA ASP A 85 -20.12 -16.71 -102.96
C ASP A 85 -20.81 -15.84 -101.90
N ILE A 86 -21.21 -16.43 -100.76
CA ILE A 86 -21.84 -15.71 -99.65
C ILE A 86 -20.83 -14.77 -98.95
N GLY A 87 -19.55 -15.13 -98.88
CA GLY A 87 -18.50 -14.31 -98.23
C GLY A 87 -18.25 -12.95 -98.90
N LYS A 88 -18.67 -12.81 -100.17
CA LYS A 88 -18.51 -11.62 -101.01
C LYS A 88 -19.71 -10.68 -100.99
N LEU A 89 -20.84 -11.10 -100.39
CA LEU A 89 -22.05 -10.29 -100.32
C LEU A 89 -21.97 -9.32 -99.14
N SER A 90 -22.51 -8.10 -99.27
CA SER A 90 -22.62 -7.21 -98.11
C SER A 90 -23.60 -7.79 -97.09
N PHE A 91 -23.44 -7.49 -95.81
CA PHE A 91 -24.36 -7.98 -94.78
C PHE A 91 -25.82 -7.63 -95.09
N LEU A 92 -26.09 -6.45 -95.68
CA LEU A 92 -27.42 -6.08 -96.16
C LEU A 92 -27.88 -6.93 -97.37
N SER A 93 -26.97 -7.30 -98.27
CA SER A 93 -27.29 -8.16 -99.41
C SER A 93 -27.53 -9.61 -99.00
N ILE A 94 -26.78 -10.11 -98.02
CA ILE A 94 -27.01 -11.41 -97.37
C ILE A 94 -28.38 -11.38 -96.71
N PHE A 95 -28.65 -10.35 -95.89
CA PHE A 95 -29.95 -10.15 -95.25
C PHE A 95 -31.10 -10.04 -96.26
N ASN A 96 -30.94 -9.29 -97.35
CA ASN A 96 -31.96 -9.18 -98.39
C ASN A 96 -32.15 -10.50 -99.16
N LYS A 97 -31.07 -11.25 -99.47
CA LYS A 97 -31.19 -12.59 -100.09
C LYS A 97 -31.92 -13.57 -99.19
N VAL A 98 -31.62 -13.50 -97.90
CA VAL A 98 -32.24 -14.28 -96.82
C VAL A 98 -33.71 -13.87 -96.77
N ARG A 99 -34.04 -12.60 -96.51
CA ARG A 99 -35.39 -12.03 -96.51
C ARG A 99 -36.19 -12.38 -97.77
N ASP A 100 -35.58 -12.29 -98.94
CA ASP A 100 -36.24 -12.56 -100.22
C ASP A 100 -36.46 -14.08 -100.41
N ALA A 101 -35.54 -14.94 -99.96
CA ALA A 101 -35.78 -16.38 -99.85
C ALA A 101 -36.91 -16.70 -98.83
N PHE A 102 -37.02 -15.93 -97.75
CA PHE A 102 -38.10 -16.05 -96.76
C PHE A 102 -39.45 -15.53 -97.26
N SER A 103 -39.49 -14.50 -98.10
CA SER A 103 -40.74 -13.92 -98.61
C SER A 103 -41.33 -14.65 -99.82
N THR A 104 -40.53 -15.45 -100.54
CA THR A 104 -40.95 -16.08 -101.80
C THR A 104 -41.21 -17.59 -101.73
N GLN A 105 -40.72 -18.34 -100.73
CA GLN A 105 -40.79 -19.81 -100.77
C GLN A 105 -41.86 -20.48 -99.91
N GLY A 106 -42.44 -19.83 -98.89
CA GLY A 106 -43.53 -20.39 -98.08
C GLY A 106 -43.22 -21.73 -97.36
N LYS A 107 -41.98 -22.22 -97.44
CA LYS A 107 -41.47 -23.48 -96.90
C LYS A 107 -40.18 -23.15 -96.15
N PHE A 108 -40.12 -23.50 -94.87
CA PHE A 108 -38.99 -23.20 -94.01
C PHE A 108 -38.12 -24.44 -93.88
N TYR A 109 -36.80 -24.28 -93.77
CA TYR A 109 -35.91 -25.40 -93.49
C TYR A 109 -35.21 -25.16 -92.16
N ARG A 110 -35.25 -26.16 -91.27
CA ARG A 110 -34.47 -26.18 -90.03
C ARG A 110 -33.67 -27.45 -89.94
N TYR A 111 -32.68 -27.46 -89.05
CA TYR A 111 -32.11 -28.73 -88.61
C TYR A 111 -33.11 -29.48 -87.75
N LYS A 112 -33.38 -30.74 -88.10
CA LYS A 112 -34.24 -31.64 -87.34
C LYS A 112 -33.62 -31.84 -85.96
N THR A 113 -34.44 -31.81 -84.92
CA THR A 113 -33.98 -32.14 -83.56
C THR A 113 -34.34 -33.57 -83.18
N ASP A 114 -33.49 -34.23 -82.41
CA ASP A 114 -33.78 -35.53 -81.81
C ASP A 114 -34.72 -35.40 -80.59
N ALA A 115 -35.01 -36.52 -79.92
CA ALA A 115 -35.92 -36.57 -78.77
C ALA A 115 -35.41 -35.78 -77.56
N ASP A 116 -34.10 -35.54 -77.49
CA ASP A 116 -33.44 -34.79 -76.42
C ASP A 116 -33.24 -33.32 -76.80
N GLY A 117 -33.69 -32.91 -78.00
CA GLY A 117 -33.66 -31.54 -78.48
C GLY A 117 -32.32 -31.12 -79.11
N ASN A 118 -31.40 -32.05 -79.38
CA ASN A 118 -30.14 -31.82 -80.08
C ASN A 118 -30.33 -31.92 -81.59
N ILE A 119 -29.40 -31.38 -82.39
CA ILE A 119 -29.49 -31.46 -83.85
C ILE A 119 -29.25 -32.91 -84.31
N ALA A 120 -30.26 -33.51 -84.92
CA ALA A 120 -30.22 -34.87 -85.43
C ALA A 120 -29.22 -34.99 -86.59
N LEU A 121 -28.36 -35.99 -86.50
CA LEU A 121 -27.39 -36.36 -87.53
C LEU A 121 -27.88 -37.58 -88.31
N ASP A 122 -27.58 -37.64 -89.60
CA ASP A 122 -27.76 -38.85 -90.40
C ASP A 122 -26.65 -39.88 -90.12
N ASP A 123 -26.77 -41.07 -90.71
CA ASP A 123 -25.83 -42.18 -90.52
C ASP A 123 -24.38 -41.84 -90.94
N ASN A 124 -24.15 -40.72 -91.62
CA ASN A 124 -22.84 -40.22 -92.05
C ASN A 124 -22.35 -39.02 -91.21
N GLY A 125 -23.04 -38.67 -90.12
CA GLY A 125 -22.69 -37.55 -89.25
C GLY A 125 -23.06 -36.18 -89.80
N LYS A 126 -23.93 -36.10 -90.82
CA LYS A 126 -24.39 -34.84 -91.41
C LYS A 126 -25.72 -34.40 -90.80
N LYS A 127 -25.86 -33.11 -90.49
CA LYS A 127 -27.07 -32.52 -89.91
C LYS A 127 -28.26 -32.69 -90.84
N ILE A 128 -29.34 -33.28 -90.31
CA ILE A 128 -30.56 -33.57 -91.06
C ILE A 128 -31.38 -32.28 -91.19
N ILE A 129 -31.82 -31.96 -92.41
CA ILE A 129 -32.66 -30.80 -92.71
C ILE A 129 -34.10 -31.27 -92.89
N GLU A 130 -35.05 -30.59 -92.24
CA GLU A 130 -36.49 -30.84 -92.39
C GLU A 130 -37.25 -29.57 -92.79
N GLU A 131 -38.40 -29.75 -93.44
CA GLU A 131 -39.29 -28.67 -93.86
C GLU A 131 -40.28 -28.33 -92.74
N CYS A 132 -40.49 -27.04 -92.45
CA CYS A 132 -41.38 -26.53 -91.40
C CYS A 132 -42.38 -25.52 -91.96
N ALA A 133 -43.50 -25.31 -91.25
CA ALA A 133 -44.52 -24.31 -91.56
C ALA A 133 -44.38 -23.11 -90.61
N ALA A 134 -44.47 -21.87 -91.11
CA ALA A 134 -44.41 -20.68 -90.25
C ALA A 134 -45.63 -20.58 -89.34
N GLY A 135 -45.43 -20.78 -88.04
CA GLY A 135 -46.35 -20.32 -87.01
C GLY A 135 -46.03 -18.87 -86.61
N GLU A 136 -47.08 -18.07 -86.33
CA GLU A 136 -46.90 -16.78 -85.67
C GLU A 136 -46.19 -16.99 -84.31
N GLY A 137 -45.04 -16.32 -84.13
CA GLY A 137 -44.22 -16.42 -82.91
C GLY A 137 -43.00 -17.33 -82.99
N GLU A 138 -42.73 -17.99 -84.14
CA GLU A 138 -41.45 -18.68 -84.36
C GLU A 138 -40.38 -17.72 -84.90
N TYR A 139 -39.20 -17.75 -84.27
CA TYR A 139 -38.07 -16.89 -84.62
C TYR A 139 -37.18 -17.58 -85.64
N PHE A 140 -36.57 -16.78 -86.51
CA PHE A 140 -35.57 -17.27 -87.43
C PHE A 140 -34.26 -17.52 -86.69
N SER A 141 -33.98 -18.77 -86.32
CA SER A 141 -32.75 -19.15 -85.63
C SER A 141 -31.55 -19.27 -86.57
N LEU A 142 -30.34 -19.31 -86.01
CA LEU A 142 -29.11 -19.55 -86.77
C LEU A 142 -29.14 -20.93 -87.46
N SER A 143 -29.82 -21.93 -86.88
CA SER A 143 -30.06 -23.23 -87.50
C SER A 143 -30.91 -23.12 -88.77
N MET A 144 -31.97 -22.33 -88.75
CA MET A 144 -32.80 -22.08 -89.93
C MET A 144 -32.02 -21.30 -90.99
N PHE A 145 -31.20 -20.33 -90.58
CA PHE A 145 -30.29 -19.63 -91.48
C PHE A 145 -29.31 -20.57 -92.16
N CYS A 146 -28.62 -21.40 -91.40
CA CYS A 146 -27.65 -22.36 -91.92
C CYS A 146 -28.30 -23.41 -92.82
N ALA A 147 -29.44 -23.97 -92.42
CA ALA A 147 -30.18 -24.96 -93.21
C ALA A 147 -30.72 -24.37 -94.53
N THR A 148 -31.18 -23.11 -94.51
CA THR A 148 -31.73 -22.43 -95.70
C THR A 148 -30.64 -21.94 -96.66
N THR A 149 -29.52 -21.45 -96.13
CA THR A 149 -28.41 -20.92 -96.94
C THR A 149 -27.39 -21.99 -97.36
N GLY A 150 -27.45 -23.18 -96.78
CA GLY A 150 -26.44 -24.24 -96.95
C GLY A 150 -25.14 -23.96 -96.21
N LEU A 151 -25.15 -23.04 -95.23
CA LEU A 151 -23.97 -22.63 -94.49
C LEU A 151 -23.59 -23.66 -93.43
N ASP A 152 -22.37 -24.19 -93.54
CA ASP A 152 -21.81 -25.17 -92.60
C ASP A 152 -20.93 -24.47 -91.56
N LEU A 153 -21.50 -24.08 -90.42
CA LEU A 153 -20.75 -23.35 -89.40
C LEU A 153 -19.62 -24.17 -88.79
N ASP A 154 -19.71 -25.51 -88.75
CA ASP A 154 -18.64 -26.35 -88.21
C ASP A 154 -17.38 -26.25 -89.08
N LYS A 155 -17.54 -26.14 -90.41
CA LYS A 155 -16.43 -25.84 -91.33
C LYS A 155 -15.93 -24.41 -91.22
N VAL A 156 -16.84 -23.45 -91.02
CA VAL A 156 -16.49 -22.02 -90.92
C VAL A 156 -15.66 -21.73 -89.67
N PHE A 157 -16.00 -22.36 -88.55
CA PHE A 157 -15.27 -22.21 -87.30
C PHE A 157 -14.13 -23.22 -87.14
N GLY A 158 -14.00 -24.19 -88.05
CA GLY A 158 -12.97 -25.22 -88.00
C GLY A 158 -13.08 -26.16 -86.80
N THR A 159 -14.23 -26.19 -86.14
CA THR A 159 -14.56 -26.98 -84.96
C THR A 159 -16.06 -27.18 -84.88
N THR A 160 -16.51 -28.25 -84.24
CA THR A 160 -17.94 -28.51 -84.03
C THR A 160 -18.57 -27.41 -83.19
N VAL A 161 -19.59 -26.75 -83.73
CA VAL A 161 -20.35 -25.71 -83.04
C VAL A 161 -21.43 -26.36 -82.17
N PRO A 162 -21.56 -25.95 -80.90
CA PRO A 162 -22.61 -26.44 -80.01
C PRO A 162 -24.02 -26.10 -80.51
N ASP A 163 -24.96 -26.99 -80.23
CA ASP A 163 -26.35 -26.88 -80.68
C ASP A 163 -27.08 -25.66 -80.12
N SER A 164 -26.68 -25.15 -78.94
CA SER A 164 -27.27 -23.92 -78.36
C SER A 164 -26.97 -22.69 -79.22
N VAL A 165 -25.80 -22.64 -79.86
CA VAL A 165 -25.37 -21.54 -80.75
C VAL A 165 -26.22 -21.53 -82.01
N TYR A 166 -26.55 -22.72 -82.53
CA TYR A 166 -27.48 -22.86 -83.65
C TYR A 166 -28.92 -22.46 -83.29
N LYS A 167 -29.29 -22.45 -82.00
CA LYS A 167 -30.63 -22.03 -81.54
C LYS A 167 -30.75 -20.52 -81.33
N ILE A 168 -29.67 -19.74 -81.47
CA ILE A 168 -29.69 -18.27 -81.32
C ILE A 168 -30.61 -17.65 -82.38
N PRO A 169 -31.62 -16.84 -82.00
CA PRO A 169 -32.46 -16.10 -82.94
C PRO A 169 -31.65 -15.04 -83.72
N VAL A 170 -31.79 -15.05 -85.04
CA VAL A 170 -31.19 -14.15 -86.04
C VAL A 170 -32.20 -13.08 -86.49
N ALA A 171 -33.52 -13.35 -86.46
CA ALA A 171 -34.58 -12.35 -86.68
C ALA A 171 -35.94 -12.79 -86.09
N GLU A 172 -36.77 -11.85 -85.60
CA GLU A 172 -38.18 -12.09 -85.27
C GLU A 172 -39.09 -11.65 -86.43
N TYR A 173 -40.16 -12.40 -86.66
CA TYR A 173 -41.19 -12.06 -87.65
C TYR A 173 -41.96 -10.80 -87.23
N PHE A 174 -42.15 -9.85 -88.15
CA PHE A 174 -42.67 -8.49 -87.92
C PHE A 174 -44.02 -8.41 -87.17
N ASN A 175 -44.03 -8.03 -85.89
CA ASN A 175 -44.95 -7.02 -85.30
C ASN A 175 -44.87 -6.99 -83.75
N SER A 176 -44.19 -6.00 -83.18
CA SER A 176 -44.60 -5.27 -81.95
C SER A 176 -43.42 -4.44 -81.42
N GLU A 177 -43.72 -3.40 -80.63
CA GLU A 177 -42.76 -2.47 -80.00
C GLU A 177 -41.68 -3.14 -79.11
N ASN A 178 -41.69 -4.47 -78.94
CA ASN A 178 -40.85 -5.24 -78.01
C ASN A 178 -39.99 -6.33 -78.65
N GLY A 179 -39.82 -6.38 -79.98
CA GLY A 179 -39.16 -7.52 -80.64
C GLY A 179 -37.70 -7.78 -80.20
N VAL A 180 -36.94 -6.74 -79.90
CA VAL A 180 -35.58 -6.89 -79.34
C VAL A 180 -35.62 -7.57 -77.97
N ASN A 181 -36.58 -7.21 -77.11
CA ASN A 181 -36.75 -7.82 -75.78
C ASN A 181 -37.15 -9.30 -75.89
N ASN A 182 -38.01 -9.65 -76.84
CA ASN A 182 -38.42 -11.04 -77.05
C ASN A 182 -37.30 -11.91 -77.63
N ALA A 183 -36.46 -11.36 -78.51
CA ALA A 183 -35.27 -12.03 -79.01
C ALA A 183 -34.26 -12.29 -77.87
N PHE A 184 -34.04 -11.29 -76.99
CA PHE A 184 -33.16 -11.44 -75.83
C PHE A 184 -33.66 -12.50 -74.82
N LYS A 185 -34.98 -12.70 -74.69
CA LYS A 185 -35.58 -13.73 -73.80
C LYS A 185 -35.32 -15.17 -74.25
N GLN A 186 -34.93 -15.36 -75.51
CA GLN A 186 -34.71 -16.69 -76.08
C GLN A 186 -33.24 -17.04 -76.26
N ILE A 187 -32.36 -16.04 -76.33
CA ILE A 187 -30.92 -16.27 -76.30
C ILE A 187 -30.57 -16.74 -74.89
N LYS A 188 -30.23 -18.01 -74.72
CA LYS A 188 -29.77 -18.53 -73.43
C LYS A 188 -28.37 -18.01 -73.09
N VAL A 189 -28.11 -17.78 -71.80
CA VAL A 189 -26.78 -17.34 -71.34
C VAL A 189 -25.74 -18.45 -71.54
N SER A 190 -26.15 -19.72 -71.45
CA SER A 190 -25.36 -20.90 -71.84
C SER A 190 -24.72 -20.76 -73.23
N ALA A 191 -25.46 -20.22 -74.21
CA ALA A 191 -24.97 -20.04 -75.57
C ALA A 191 -23.78 -19.08 -75.64
N LEU A 192 -23.76 -18.03 -74.80
CA LEU A 192 -22.60 -17.14 -74.70
C LEU A 192 -21.39 -17.85 -74.10
N THR A 193 -21.58 -18.68 -73.08
CA THR A 193 -20.49 -19.45 -72.46
C THR A 193 -19.96 -20.57 -73.37
N GLU A 194 -20.83 -21.19 -74.17
CA GLU A 194 -20.45 -22.18 -75.17
C GLU A 194 -19.68 -21.55 -76.34
N ILE A 195 -20.04 -20.32 -76.74
CA ILE A 195 -19.23 -19.53 -77.68
C ILE A 195 -17.85 -19.24 -77.10
N ILE A 196 -17.76 -18.85 -75.81
CA ILE A 196 -16.47 -18.64 -75.14
C ILE A 196 -15.62 -19.91 -75.16
N ASN A 197 -16.21 -21.07 -74.86
CA ASN A 197 -15.53 -22.37 -74.92
C ASN A 197 -15.12 -22.84 -76.31
N LEU A 198 -15.84 -22.39 -77.34
CA LEU A 198 -15.50 -22.70 -78.73
C LEU A 198 -14.14 -22.11 -79.13
N PHE A 199 -13.80 -20.95 -78.56
CA PHE A 199 -12.65 -20.15 -78.95
C PHE A 199 -11.60 -19.97 -77.84
N GLY A 200 -11.95 -20.30 -76.61
CA GLY A 200 -11.09 -20.25 -75.44
C GLY A 200 -10.93 -21.65 -74.84
N LYS A 201 -9.70 -22.15 -74.86
CA LYS A 201 -9.28 -23.36 -74.14
C LYS A 201 -8.31 -22.96 -73.02
N THR A 202 -8.28 -23.75 -71.96
CA THR A 202 -7.20 -23.64 -70.96
C THR A 202 -5.86 -24.02 -71.61
N ASP A 203 -4.73 -23.70 -70.98
CA ASP A 203 -3.40 -24.05 -71.52
C ASP A 203 -3.22 -25.57 -71.75
N ASP A 204 -3.97 -26.38 -71.01
CA ASP A 204 -4.02 -27.85 -71.12
C ASP A 204 -5.01 -28.36 -72.19
N GLY A 205 -5.67 -27.46 -72.92
CA GLY A 205 -6.58 -27.80 -74.02
C GLY A 205 -8.03 -28.15 -73.61
N ASN A 206 -8.38 -28.00 -72.33
CA ASN A 206 -9.73 -28.22 -71.81
C ASN A 206 -10.66 -27.02 -72.06
N LYS A 207 -11.98 -27.22 -71.96
CA LYS A 207 -12.97 -26.13 -72.00
C LYS A 207 -12.70 -25.13 -70.86
N LYS A 208 -12.80 -23.82 -71.12
CA LYS A 208 -12.61 -22.76 -70.11
C LYS A 208 -13.76 -22.68 -69.08
N ILE A 209 -14.96 -23.07 -69.49
CA ILE A 209 -16.16 -23.15 -68.65
C ILE A 209 -16.64 -24.60 -68.77
N ASP A 210 -16.85 -25.27 -67.64
CA ASP A 210 -17.27 -26.67 -67.67
C ASP A 210 -18.74 -26.83 -68.09
N GLN A 211 -19.13 -28.08 -68.40
CA GLN A 211 -20.49 -28.37 -68.84
C GLN A 211 -21.51 -28.12 -67.72
N ALA A 212 -21.17 -28.41 -66.46
CA ALA A 212 -22.07 -28.20 -65.34
C ALA A 212 -22.44 -26.72 -65.15
N THR A 213 -21.49 -25.81 -65.40
CA THR A 213 -21.69 -24.36 -65.36
C THR A 213 -22.54 -23.89 -66.53
N ILE A 214 -22.31 -24.43 -67.72
CA ILE A 214 -23.16 -24.18 -68.90
C ILE A 214 -24.60 -24.60 -68.61
N ASP A 215 -24.81 -25.78 -68.02
CA ASP A 215 -26.15 -26.31 -67.72
C ASP A 215 -26.89 -25.43 -66.69
N LYS A 216 -26.18 -24.91 -65.67
CA LYS A 216 -26.74 -23.92 -64.73
C LYS A 216 -27.17 -22.63 -65.44
N LEU A 217 -26.41 -22.17 -66.43
CA LEU A 217 -26.68 -20.93 -67.17
C LEU A 217 -27.73 -21.10 -68.28
N ASP A 218 -28.05 -22.32 -68.69
CA ASP A 218 -29.08 -22.62 -69.69
C ASP A 218 -30.50 -22.27 -69.22
N GLY A 219 -30.70 -22.25 -67.89
CA GLY A 219 -31.94 -21.79 -67.27
C GLY A 219 -32.25 -20.31 -67.54
N PHE A 220 -31.25 -19.49 -67.85
CA PHE A 220 -31.36 -18.04 -67.95
C PHE A 220 -31.22 -17.53 -69.39
N SER A 221 -31.91 -16.43 -69.69
CA SER A 221 -31.81 -15.73 -70.98
C SER A 221 -30.93 -14.49 -70.91
N LEU A 222 -30.51 -13.98 -72.06
CA LEU A 222 -29.79 -12.72 -72.17
C LEU A 222 -30.64 -11.55 -71.67
N PHE A 223 -31.97 -11.64 -71.79
CA PHE A 223 -32.91 -10.69 -71.19
C PHE A 223 -32.82 -10.70 -69.66
N ASP A 224 -32.72 -11.88 -69.04
CA ASP A 224 -32.54 -11.99 -67.59
C ASP A 224 -31.19 -11.41 -67.16
N LEU A 225 -30.13 -11.59 -67.98
CA LEU A 225 -28.79 -11.05 -67.69
C LEU A 225 -28.70 -9.52 -67.79
N VAL A 226 -29.37 -8.90 -68.78
CA VAL A 226 -29.36 -7.43 -68.96
C VAL A 226 -30.45 -6.71 -68.18
N GLY A 227 -31.32 -7.47 -67.51
CA GLY A 227 -32.40 -6.95 -66.66
C GLY A 227 -31.91 -6.29 -65.37
N GLU A 228 -32.85 -5.70 -64.64
CA GLU A 228 -32.57 -5.13 -63.32
C GLU A 228 -32.12 -6.25 -62.36
N ASN A 229 -30.88 -6.16 -61.88
CA ASN A 229 -30.19 -7.20 -61.11
C ASN A 229 -29.92 -8.52 -61.87
N GLY A 230 -29.71 -8.43 -63.18
CA GLY A 230 -29.50 -9.60 -64.02
C GLY A 230 -28.22 -10.38 -63.71
N ILE A 231 -27.12 -9.71 -63.39
CA ILE A 231 -25.86 -10.37 -62.99
C ILE A 231 -26.05 -11.14 -61.67
N GLU A 232 -26.76 -10.55 -60.72
CA GLU A 232 -27.05 -11.15 -59.41
C GLU A 232 -27.86 -12.43 -59.53
N THR A 233 -28.87 -12.41 -60.41
CA THR A 233 -29.82 -13.50 -60.59
C THR A 233 -29.21 -14.64 -61.41
N VAL A 234 -28.59 -14.30 -62.55
CA VAL A 234 -28.03 -15.29 -63.48
C VAL A 234 -26.81 -16.00 -62.90
N PHE A 235 -25.98 -15.29 -62.13
CA PHE A 235 -24.76 -15.85 -61.54
C PHE A 235 -24.87 -16.15 -60.05
N ALA A 236 -26.09 -16.28 -59.51
CA ALA A 236 -26.33 -16.49 -58.07
C ALA A 236 -25.57 -17.70 -57.48
N ASP A 237 -25.52 -18.80 -58.23
CA ASP A 237 -24.90 -20.07 -57.82
C ASP A 237 -23.70 -20.46 -58.70
N ILE A 238 -23.08 -19.45 -59.32
CA ILE A 238 -21.88 -19.60 -60.15
C ILE A 238 -20.67 -19.07 -59.37
N LYS A 239 -19.66 -19.93 -59.22
CA LYS A 239 -18.39 -19.60 -58.58
C LYS A 239 -17.49 -18.81 -59.54
N LEU A 240 -16.62 -17.98 -59.00
CA LEU A 240 -15.69 -17.20 -59.83
C LEU A 240 -14.71 -18.09 -60.61
N ALA A 241 -14.25 -19.20 -60.01
CA ALA A 241 -13.40 -20.21 -60.65
C ALA A 241 -14.11 -20.97 -61.78
N GLU A 242 -15.45 -21.08 -61.74
CA GLU A 242 -16.26 -21.72 -62.80
C GLU A 242 -16.32 -20.85 -64.08
N LEU A 243 -16.12 -19.54 -63.97
CA LEU A 243 -16.13 -18.60 -65.10
C LEU A 243 -14.74 -18.27 -65.64
N VAL A 244 -13.73 -18.28 -64.77
CA VAL A 244 -12.35 -17.89 -65.11
C VAL A 244 -11.36 -18.90 -64.53
N SER A 245 -11.48 -20.16 -64.98
CA SER A 245 -10.66 -21.29 -64.49
C SER A 245 -9.15 -21.10 -64.64
N ASP A 246 -8.72 -20.26 -65.59
CA ASP A 246 -7.30 -20.00 -65.87
C ASP A 246 -6.62 -19.12 -64.80
N VAL A 247 -7.42 -18.40 -63.98
CA VAL A 247 -6.91 -17.45 -62.98
C VAL A 247 -6.92 -18.07 -61.57
N PHE A 248 -7.86 -18.97 -61.29
CA PHE A 248 -8.06 -19.55 -59.97
C PHE A 248 -7.60 -21.02 -59.94
N PRO A 249 -6.82 -21.43 -58.93
CA PRO A 249 -6.32 -22.79 -58.86
C PRO A 249 -7.47 -23.80 -58.62
N ALA A 250 -7.37 -24.96 -59.27
CA ALA A 250 -8.35 -26.03 -59.14
C ALA A 250 -8.31 -26.75 -57.77
N GLU A 251 -7.12 -26.81 -57.16
CA GLU A 251 -6.88 -27.47 -55.86
C GLU A 251 -6.27 -26.50 -54.84
N LYS A 252 -6.64 -26.70 -53.57
CA LYS A 252 -6.13 -25.92 -52.44
C LYS A 252 -4.77 -26.48 -51.99
N THR A 253 -3.74 -25.65 -52.04
CA THR A 253 -2.40 -25.89 -51.49
C THR A 253 -2.05 -24.81 -50.46
N ASP A 254 -0.93 -24.96 -49.74
CA ASP A 254 -0.52 -23.97 -48.74
C ASP A 254 -0.18 -22.59 -49.34
N ASP A 255 0.40 -22.55 -50.54
CA ASP A 255 0.83 -21.32 -51.19
C ASP A 255 -0.29 -20.56 -51.92
N ASN A 256 -1.43 -21.21 -52.17
CA ASN A 256 -2.49 -20.67 -53.03
C ASN A 256 -3.84 -20.47 -52.33
N LYS A 257 -3.89 -20.65 -51.00
CA LYS A 257 -5.13 -20.65 -50.19
C LYS A 257 -6.05 -19.46 -50.48
N LEU A 258 -5.49 -18.26 -50.57
CA LEU A 258 -6.26 -17.04 -50.84
C LEU A 258 -6.88 -17.04 -52.23
N LEU A 259 -6.10 -17.35 -53.27
CA LEU A 259 -6.60 -17.42 -54.64
C LEU A 259 -7.65 -18.52 -54.78
N TYR A 260 -7.41 -19.70 -54.21
CA TYR A 260 -8.39 -20.79 -54.20
C TYR A 260 -9.71 -20.34 -53.55
N ALA A 261 -9.65 -19.76 -52.36
CA ALA A 261 -10.81 -19.31 -51.61
C ALA A 261 -11.61 -18.21 -52.34
N LEU A 262 -10.91 -17.25 -52.96
CA LEU A 262 -11.54 -16.23 -53.81
C LEU A 262 -12.23 -16.86 -55.03
N GLY A 263 -11.62 -17.90 -55.62
CA GLY A 263 -12.21 -18.65 -56.72
C GLY A 263 -13.52 -19.36 -56.35
N GLN A 264 -13.69 -19.78 -55.09
CA GLN A 264 -14.93 -20.39 -54.61
C GLN A 264 -16.07 -19.39 -54.40
N SER A 265 -15.82 -18.09 -54.57
CA SER A 265 -16.81 -17.05 -54.29
C SER A 265 -17.97 -17.06 -55.28
N LEU A 266 -19.20 -16.94 -54.79
CA LEU A 266 -20.41 -16.90 -55.63
C LEU A 266 -20.64 -15.49 -56.18
N LEU A 267 -20.57 -15.32 -57.51
CA LEU A 267 -20.52 -14.01 -58.17
C LEU A 267 -21.81 -13.20 -57.95
N GLY A 268 -22.97 -13.80 -58.21
CA GLY A 268 -24.25 -13.11 -58.12
C GLY A 268 -24.62 -12.70 -56.68
N LYS A 269 -24.33 -13.57 -55.70
CA LYS A 269 -24.50 -13.24 -54.27
C LYS A 269 -23.51 -12.16 -53.82
N THR A 270 -22.25 -12.22 -54.25
CA THR A 270 -21.25 -11.19 -53.94
C THR A 270 -21.66 -9.83 -54.50
N MET A 271 -22.18 -9.78 -55.74
CA MET A 271 -22.67 -8.53 -56.34
C MET A 271 -23.89 -7.96 -55.60
N THR A 272 -24.80 -8.84 -55.16
CA THR A 272 -25.95 -8.47 -54.32
C THR A 272 -25.48 -7.85 -53.01
N ALA A 273 -24.53 -8.48 -52.32
CA ALA A 273 -23.95 -7.99 -51.09
C ALA A 273 -23.18 -6.67 -51.27
N PHE A 274 -22.48 -6.51 -52.40
CA PHE A 274 -21.78 -5.27 -52.75
C PHE A 274 -22.77 -4.10 -52.91
N LYS A 275 -23.88 -4.30 -53.64
CA LYS A 275 -24.95 -3.29 -53.77
C LYS A 275 -25.61 -2.96 -52.44
N ALA A 276 -25.74 -3.93 -51.55
CA ALA A 276 -26.32 -3.76 -50.23
C ALA A 276 -25.36 -3.18 -49.18
N ASN A 277 -24.09 -2.93 -49.52
CA ASN A 277 -23.02 -2.56 -48.58
C ASN A 277 -22.83 -3.57 -47.43
N LYS A 278 -23.01 -4.86 -47.71
CA LYS A 278 -22.94 -5.97 -46.76
C LYS A 278 -21.87 -7.01 -47.13
N LEU A 279 -20.85 -6.61 -47.89
CA LEU A 279 -19.84 -7.51 -48.44
C LEU A 279 -19.17 -8.39 -47.36
N PHE A 280 -18.89 -7.83 -46.18
CA PHE A 280 -18.23 -8.58 -45.11
C PHE A 280 -19.13 -9.62 -44.42
N PHE A 281 -20.46 -9.48 -44.50
CA PHE A 281 -21.38 -10.51 -44.02
C PHE A 281 -21.20 -11.82 -44.80
N GLU A 282 -20.84 -11.73 -46.08
CA GLU A 282 -20.63 -12.88 -46.95
C GLU A 282 -19.41 -13.73 -46.56
N LEU A 283 -18.53 -13.25 -45.66
CA LEU A 283 -17.42 -14.02 -45.12
C LEU A 283 -17.88 -15.07 -44.09
N LYS A 284 -19.09 -14.93 -43.54
CA LYS A 284 -19.65 -15.87 -42.56
C LYS A 284 -20.12 -17.17 -43.22
N ALA A 285 -20.43 -18.17 -42.39
CA ALA A 285 -20.97 -19.44 -42.84
C ALA A 285 -22.27 -19.23 -43.65
N GLY A 286 -22.37 -19.87 -44.82
CA GLY A 286 -23.46 -19.73 -45.76
C GLY A 286 -23.37 -18.52 -46.69
N GLY A 287 -22.38 -17.65 -46.52
CA GLY A 287 -22.13 -16.47 -47.36
C GLY A 287 -21.36 -16.76 -48.64
N SER A 288 -21.38 -15.81 -49.58
CA SER A 288 -20.73 -15.91 -50.88
C SER A 288 -19.21 -15.89 -50.85
N LEU A 289 -18.60 -15.46 -49.74
CA LEU A 289 -17.16 -15.39 -49.49
C LEU A 289 -16.74 -16.32 -48.33
N GLU A 290 -17.56 -17.29 -47.95
CA GLU A 290 -17.34 -18.17 -46.78
C GLU A 290 -15.94 -18.81 -46.77
N GLU A 291 -15.48 -19.33 -47.91
CA GLU A 291 -14.15 -19.94 -48.02
C GLU A 291 -13.01 -18.96 -47.78
N THR A 292 -13.21 -17.68 -48.11
CA THR A 292 -12.26 -16.60 -47.79
C THR A 292 -12.34 -16.27 -46.30
N GLY A 293 -13.55 -16.26 -45.72
CA GLY A 293 -13.76 -16.07 -44.30
C GLY A 293 -13.10 -17.13 -43.42
N LYS A 294 -13.00 -18.38 -43.90
CA LYS A 294 -12.35 -19.52 -43.21
C LYS A 294 -10.82 -19.41 -43.13
N LEU A 295 -10.20 -18.53 -43.91
CA LEU A 295 -8.74 -18.35 -43.85
C LEU A 295 -8.34 -17.68 -42.55
N LYS A 296 -7.23 -18.12 -41.95
CA LYS A 296 -6.62 -17.40 -40.83
C LYS A 296 -6.08 -16.06 -41.34
N VAL A 297 -6.13 -15.03 -40.50
CA VAL A 297 -5.53 -13.73 -40.85
C VAL A 297 -4.04 -13.89 -41.21
N THR A 298 -3.33 -14.74 -40.46
CA THR A 298 -1.92 -15.09 -40.65
C THR A 298 -1.62 -15.80 -41.98
N GLU A 299 -2.62 -16.36 -42.66
CA GLU A 299 -2.48 -16.98 -43.98
C GLU A 299 -2.63 -15.97 -45.13
N VAL A 300 -3.14 -14.77 -44.85
CA VAL A 300 -3.41 -13.73 -45.88
C VAL A 300 -2.41 -12.58 -45.83
N VAL A 301 -1.87 -12.27 -44.65
CA VAL A 301 -0.86 -11.23 -44.48
C VAL A 301 0.52 -11.86 -44.30
N THR A 302 1.58 -11.11 -44.61
CA THR A 302 2.95 -11.55 -44.29
C THR A 302 3.06 -11.76 -42.79
N ALA A 303 3.09 -13.01 -42.35
CA ALA A 303 3.11 -13.36 -40.93
C ALA A 303 4.45 -12.92 -40.32
N SER A 304 4.41 -11.83 -39.56
CA SER A 304 5.44 -11.56 -38.55
C SER A 304 5.07 -12.29 -37.26
N GLU A 305 6.04 -12.46 -36.36
CA GLU A 305 5.80 -13.08 -35.06
C GLU A 305 4.75 -12.30 -34.25
N GLU A 306 4.75 -10.97 -34.34
CA GLU A 306 3.78 -10.09 -33.68
C GLU A 306 2.36 -10.28 -34.22
N ILE A 307 2.21 -10.40 -35.54
CA ILE A 307 0.91 -10.67 -36.17
C ILE A 307 0.41 -12.06 -35.77
N ASN A 308 1.30 -13.05 -35.72
CA ASN A 308 0.95 -14.40 -35.29
C ASN A 308 0.55 -14.45 -33.81
N ASN A 309 1.18 -13.67 -32.94
CA ASN A 309 0.81 -13.59 -31.54
C ASN A 309 -0.57 -12.94 -31.34
N ILE A 310 -0.89 -11.89 -32.10
CA ILE A 310 -2.18 -11.19 -31.97
C ILE A 310 -3.31 -12.00 -32.59
N PHE A 311 -3.14 -12.44 -33.84
CA PHE A 311 -4.22 -13.06 -34.59
C PHE A 311 -4.21 -14.58 -34.53
N GLY A 312 -3.07 -15.26 -34.40
CA GLY A 312 -2.97 -16.71 -34.22
C GLY A 312 -3.93 -17.52 -35.10
N ASP A 313 -4.97 -18.08 -34.47
CA ASP A 313 -6.04 -18.89 -35.08
C ASP A 313 -7.28 -18.09 -35.53
N THR A 314 -7.30 -16.78 -35.33
CA THR A 314 -8.38 -15.87 -35.73
C THR A 314 -8.56 -15.93 -37.24
N THR A 315 -9.77 -16.27 -37.67
CA THR A 315 -10.15 -16.29 -39.09
C THR A 315 -10.59 -14.91 -39.57
N ILE A 316 -10.59 -14.65 -40.88
CA ILE A 316 -11.09 -13.39 -41.43
C ILE A 316 -12.57 -13.19 -41.08
N ALA A 317 -13.36 -14.28 -41.04
CA ALA A 317 -14.75 -14.26 -40.62
C ALA A 317 -14.93 -13.86 -39.15
N ASP A 318 -13.95 -14.12 -38.28
CA ASP A 318 -14.01 -13.72 -36.87
C ASP A 318 -13.87 -12.21 -36.67
N LEU A 319 -13.30 -11.49 -37.63
CA LEU A 319 -13.15 -10.04 -37.57
C LEU A 319 -14.44 -9.28 -37.89
N VAL A 320 -15.53 -9.99 -38.17
CA VAL A 320 -16.81 -9.42 -38.59
C VAL A 320 -17.91 -9.94 -37.67
N ASN A 321 -18.85 -9.10 -37.28
CA ASN A 321 -20.02 -9.51 -36.48
C ASN A 321 -21.14 -10.07 -37.37
N ASP A 322 -22.23 -10.52 -36.75
CA ASP A 322 -23.39 -11.07 -37.46
C ASP A 322 -24.16 -10.04 -38.29
N ASN A 323 -23.81 -8.76 -38.20
CA ASN A 323 -24.37 -7.68 -39.02
C ASN A 323 -23.48 -7.31 -40.22
N GLY A 324 -22.30 -7.93 -40.36
CA GLY A 324 -21.34 -7.59 -41.42
C GLY A 324 -20.46 -6.37 -41.11
N GLU A 325 -20.39 -5.93 -39.85
CA GLU A 325 -19.51 -4.84 -39.40
C GLU A 325 -18.23 -5.41 -38.78
N LEU A 326 -17.14 -4.65 -38.78
CA LEU A 326 -15.89 -5.07 -38.14
C LEU A 326 -16.07 -5.22 -36.63
N ASP A 327 -15.83 -6.42 -36.10
CA ASP A 327 -15.99 -6.76 -34.69
C ASP A 327 -14.68 -6.60 -33.91
N VAL A 328 -14.32 -5.33 -33.70
CA VAL A 328 -13.14 -4.99 -32.89
C VAL A 328 -13.34 -5.44 -31.43
N ASN A 329 -14.58 -5.53 -30.95
CA ASN A 329 -14.87 -5.97 -29.58
C ASN A 329 -14.50 -7.43 -29.36
N LYS A 330 -14.86 -8.31 -30.30
CA LYS A 330 -14.46 -9.72 -30.26
C LYS A 330 -12.94 -9.86 -30.24
N LEU A 331 -12.21 -9.08 -31.05
CA LEU A 331 -10.75 -9.09 -31.03
C LEU A 331 -10.19 -8.65 -29.67
N MET A 332 -10.77 -7.61 -29.06
CA MET A 332 -10.35 -7.15 -27.72
C MET A 332 -10.67 -8.16 -26.62
N GLU A 333 -11.71 -8.98 -26.79
CA GLU A 333 -12.11 -10.06 -25.84
C GLU A 333 -11.23 -11.30 -25.93
N THR A 334 -10.63 -11.57 -27.10
CA THR A 334 -9.82 -12.78 -27.30
C THR A 334 -8.32 -12.50 -27.21
N THR A 335 -7.88 -11.28 -27.54
CA THR A 335 -6.46 -10.94 -27.56
C THR A 335 -5.95 -10.70 -26.15
N LYS A 336 -5.09 -11.60 -25.68
CA LYS A 336 -4.37 -11.47 -24.40
C LYS A 336 -3.24 -10.44 -24.52
N LEU A 337 -3.03 -9.65 -23.46
CA LEU A 337 -2.02 -8.60 -23.43
C LEU A 337 -0.61 -9.19 -23.52
N GLY A 338 -0.38 -10.40 -23.00
CA GLY A 338 0.88 -11.14 -23.14
C GLY A 338 1.32 -11.25 -24.60
N ASN A 339 0.38 -11.62 -25.49
CA ASN A 339 0.63 -11.72 -26.92
C ASN A 339 1.06 -10.36 -27.53
N ILE A 340 0.40 -9.27 -27.14
CA ILE A 340 0.71 -7.91 -27.61
C ILE A 340 2.08 -7.45 -27.10
N MET A 341 2.45 -7.85 -25.89
CA MET A 341 3.76 -7.56 -25.29
C MET A 341 4.89 -8.45 -25.86
N GLY A 342 4.60 -9.36 -26.79
CA GLY A 342 5.59 -10.26 -27.38
C GLY A 342 5.92 -11.49 -26.51
N TYR A 343 5.06 -11.81 -25.54
CA TYR A 343 5.16 -13.04 -24.76
C TYR A 343 4.34 -14.15 -25.42
N LYS A 344 4.80 -15.38 -25.21
CA LYS A 344 4.15 -16.64 -25.57
C LYS A 344 3.63 -17.31 -24.30
N TYR A 345 2.59 -18.11 -24.43
CA TYR A 345 2.00 -18.83 -23.28
C TYR A 345 2.44 -20.29 -23.28
N ASP A 346 3.02 -20.74 -22.17
CA ASP A 346 3.40 -22.12 -21.89
C ASP A 346 2.25 -22.82 -21.14
N ALA A 347 1.46 -23.60 -21.87
CA ALA A 347 0.30 -24.30 -21.34
C ALA A 347 0.64 -25.41 -20.34
N GLU A 348 1.87 -25.93 -20.33
CA GLU A 348 2.27 -26.97 -19.37
C GLU A 348 2.57 -26.36 -17.98
N LYS A 349 3.11 -25.14 -17.97
CA LYS A 349 3.47 -24.45 -16.73
C LYS A 349 2.45 -23.40 -16.29
N ASP A 350 1.46 -23.11 -17.13
CA ASP A 350 0.51 -22.00 -16.93
C ASP A 350 1.23 -20.65 -16.77
N GLU A 351 2.31 -20.44 -17.55
CA GLU A 351 3.16 -19.24 -17.44
C GLU A 351 3.44 -18.59 -18.80
N TRP A 352 3.58 -17.27 -18.79
CA TRP A 352 3.98 -16.51 -19.97
C TRP A 352 5.51 -16.45 -20.06
N TYR A 353 6.08 -16.50 -21.27
CA TYR A 353 7.52 -16.44 -21.49
C TYR A 353 7.89 -15.65 -22.74
N THR A 354 9.12 -15.17 -22.79
CA THR A 354 9.74 -14.60 -23.98
C THR A 354 11.09 -15.28 -24.23
N THR A 355 11.76 -14.96 -25.33
CA THR A 355 13.12 -15.41 -25.61
C THR A 355 14.07 -14.23 -25.58
N ASP A 356 15.16 -14.34 -24.83
CA ASP A 356 16.20 -13.31 -24.82
C ASP A 356 17.02 -13.30 -26.13
N ASP A 357 17.96 -12.36 -26.26
CA ASP A 357 18.84 -12.24 -27.43
C ASP A 357 19.69 -13.49 -27.71
N SER A 358 19.82 -14.39 -26.72
CA SER A 358 20.53 -15.68 -26.84
C SER A 358 19.62 -16.84 -27.28
N GLY A 359 18.31 -16.58 -27.40
CA GLY A 359 17.29 -17.59 -27.68
C GLY A 359 16.86 -18.41 -26.45
N SER A 360 17.26 -17.99 -25.24
CA SER A 360 16.89 -18.68 -24.00
C SER A 360 15.51 -18.26 -23.53
N ILE A 361 14.72 -19.22 -23.02
CA ILE A 361 13.38 -18.97 -22.47
C ILE A 361 13.49 -18.19 -21.16
N VAL A 362 12.80 -17.06 -21.08
CA VAL A 362 12.67 -16.22 -19.88
C VAL A 362 11.19 -16.10 -19.54
N TYR A 363 10.80 -16.63 -18.38
CA TYR A 363 9.42 -16.54 -17.92
C TYR A 363 9.09 -15.14 -17.38
N ALA A 364 7.85 -14.70 -17.60
CA ALA A 364 7.34 -13.44 -17.13
C ALA A 364 7.28 -13.43 -15.59
N GLU A 365 7.64 -12.30 -14.99
CA GLU A 365 7.55 -12.08 -13.56
C GLU A 365 6.84 -10.75 -13.25
N GLY A 366 6.42 -10.61 -12.00
CA GLY A 366 5.87 -9.35 -11.50
C GLY A 366 4.61 -8.90 -12.21
N ILE A 367 4.56 -7.60 -12.49
CA ILE A 367 3.47 -6.96 -13.23
C ILE A 367 3.21 -7.63 -14.58
N VAL A 368 4.24 -8.07 -15.30
CA VAL A 368 4.09 -8.68 -16.63
C VAL A 368 3.31 -9.99 -16.52
N ALA A 369 3.71 -10.87 -15.59
CA ALA A 369 2.99 -12.12 -15.35
C ALA A 369 1.53 -11.86 -14.92
N SER A 370 1.31 -10.81 -14.13
CA SER A 370 -0.01 -10.44 -13.60
C SER A 370 -0.96 -9.94 -14.70
N VAL A 371 -0.45 -9.18 -15.68
CA VAL A 371 -1.28 -8.56 -16.72
C VAL A 371 -1.29 -9.33 -18.04
N ALA A 372 -0.31 -10.20 -18.31
CA ALA A 372 -0.20 -10.92 -19.58
C ALA A 372 -1.42 -11.81 -19.87
N GLY A 373 -2.01 -12.40 -18.82
CA GLY A 373 -3.22 -13.22 -18.91
C GLY A 373 -4.52 -12.43 -19.08
N LEU A 374 -4.49 -11.10 -18.98
CA LEU A 374 -5.65 -10.25 -19.21
C LEU A 374 -5.85 -9.99 -20.70
N THR A 375 -7.09 -9.92 -21.14
CA THR A 375 -7.48 -9.51 -22.50
C THR A 375 -7.40 -7.99 -22.63
N VAL A 376 -7.31 -7.48 -23.86
CA VAL A 376 -7.36 -6.02 -24.10
C VAL A 376 -8.62 -5.41 -23.49
N LYS A 377 -9.77 -6.09 -23.60
CA LYS A 377 -11.02 -5.62 -23.01
C LYS A 377 -10.98 -5.58 -21.48
N GLU A 378 -10.41 -6.62 -20.85
CA GLU A 378 -10.22 -6.64 -19.38
C GLU A 378 -9.28 -5.53 -18.93
N VAL A 379 -8.20 -5.23 -19.67
CA VAL A 379 -7.28 -4.13 -19.31
C VAL A 379 -7.94 -2.76 -19.50
N MET A 380 -8.75 -2.58 -20.55
CA MET A 380 -9.53 -1.37 -20.76
C MET A 380 -10.62 -1.17 -19.69
N ASN A 381 -11.04 -2.25 -19.04
CA ASN A 381 -11.90 -2.22 -17.87
C ASN A 381 -11.05 -2.20 -16.59
N THR A 382 -10.89 -1.02 -15.97
CA THR A 382 -10.02 -0.83 -14.81
C THR A 382 -10.32 -1.77 -13.62
N GLU A 383 -11.53 -2.33 -13.54
CA GLU A 383 -11.92 -3.31 -12.51
C GLU A 383 -10.99 -4.54 -12.46
N SER A 384 -10.59 -5.09 -13.61
CA SER A 384 -9.71 -6.28 -13.65
C SER A 384 -8.29 -5.97 -13.15
N LEU A 385 -7.82 -4.73 -13.31
CA LEU A 385 -6.52 -4.30 -12.77
C LEU A 385 -6.56 -4.06 -11.26
N TYR A 386 -7.73 -3.72 -10.72
CA TYR A 386 -7.91 -3.40 -9.31
C TYR A 386 -7.84 -4.63 -8.40
N ASP A 387 -8.10 -5.82 -8.93
CA ASP A 387 -8.12 -7.06 -8.16
C ASP A 387 -6.73 -7.74 -8.11
N ILE A 388 -5.75 -7.26 -8.89
CA ILE A 388 -4.36 -7.71 -8.85
C ILE A 388 -3.76 -7.40 -7.47
N ARG A 389 -3.03 -8.36 -6.89
CA ARG A 389 -2.39 -8.20 -5.58
C ARG A 389 -0.98 -7.60 -5.69
N VAL A 390 -0.58 -6.82 -4.69
CA VAL A 390 0.75 -6.17 -4.65
C VAL A 390 1.88 -7.19 -4.73
N GLY A 391 1.72 -8.34 -4.08
CA GLY A 391 2.68 -9.44 -4.13
C GLY A 391 2.94 -9.90 -5.56
N GLU A 392 1.88 -10.05 -6.36
CA GLU A 392 1.96 -10.44 -7.77
C GLU A 392 2.69 -9.36 -8.59
N LEU A 393 2.36 -8.08 -8.36
CA LEU A 393 3.02 -6.95 -9.05
C LEU A 393 4.53 -6.90 -8.80
N VAL A 394 4.97 -7.21 -7.58
CA VAL A 394 6.39 -7.19 -7.20
C VAL A 394 7.10 -8.54 -7.37
N GLY A 395 6.43 -9.51 -8.01
CA GLY A 395 7.02 -10.78 -8.45
C GLY A 395 7.07 -11.87 -7.39
N TYR A 396 6.21 -11.78 -6.38
CA TYR A 396 5.99 -12.83 -5.40
C TYR A 396 4.81 -13.71 -5.82
N LYS A 397 4.91 -15.00 -5.52
CA LYS A 397 3.90 -16.00 -5.86
C LYS A 397 3.30 -16.59 -4.60
N ARG A 398 2.02 -16.95 -4.66
CA ARG A 398 1.34 -17.74 -3.63
C ARG A 398 1.43 -19.21 -4.02
N THR A 399 1.54 -20.09 -3.02
CA THR A 399 1.54 -21.53 -3.27
C THR A 399 0.12 -22.05 -3.20
N GLU A 400 -0.42 -22.46 -4.36
CA GLU A 400 -1.71 -23.14 -4.45
C GLU A 400 -1.64 -24.49 -3.73
N SER A 401 -2.72 -24.88 -3.05
CA SER A 401 -2.80 -26.08 -2.22
C SER A 401 -4.15 -26.76 -2.45
N ALA A 402 -4.15 -28.09 -2.53
CA ALA A 402 -5.40 -28.85 -2.57
C ALA A 402 -6.14 -28.77 -1.22
N THR A 403 -7.46 -28.90 -1.25
CA THR A 403 -8.29 -28.91 -0.03
C THR A 403 -8.35 -30.28 0.65
N ASP A 404 -7.85 -31.34 -0.02
CA ASP A 404 -7.82 -32.70 0.52
C ASP A 404 -7.03 -32.76 1.85
N GLY A 405 -7.69 -33.24 2.91
CA GLY A 405 -7.10 -33.34 4.25
C GLY A 405 -7.26 -32.09 5.13
N TYR A 406 -7.80 -31.00 4.59
CA TYR A 406 -8.13 -29.79 5.35
C TYR A 406 -9.60 -29.76 5.75
N THR A 407 -9.88 -29.12 6.89
CA THR A 407 -11.24 -28.90 7.41
C THR A 407 -11.48 -27.42 7.68
N ALA A 408 -12.72 -26.94 7.53
CA ALA A 408 -13.04 -25.53 7.77
C ALA A 408 -12.60 -25.06 9.17
N TYR A 409 -11.95 -23.90 9.24
CA TYR A 409 -11.47 -23.35 10.50
C TYR A 409 -12.59 -22.62 11.25
N GLY A 410 -13.05 -23.19 12.36
CA GLY A 410 -14.13 -22.60 13.15
C GLY A 410 -15.41 -22.42 12.31
N THR A 411 -15.86 -21.18 12.14
CA THR A 411 -17.04 -20.82 11.33
C THR A 411 -16.70 -20.05 10.05
N THR A 412 -15.42 -19.95 9.69
CA THR A 412 -15.02 -19.25 8.46
C THR A 412 -15.40 -20.09 7.23
N THR A 413 -15.71 -19.42 6.13
CA THR A 413 -16.07 -20.09 4.86
C THR A 413 -14.89 -20.19 3.90
N ASP A 414 -13.82 -19.46 4.18
CA ASP A 414 -12.69 -19.19 3.29
C ASP A 414 -11.33 -19.55 3.92
N VAL A 415 -11.31 -20.15 5.12
CA VAL A 415 -10.09 -20.67 5.75
C VAL A 415 -10.29 -22.11 6.18
N MET A 416 -9.30 -22.96 5.89
CA MET A 416 -9.28 -24.35 6.36
C MET A 416 -7.94 -24.68 7.02
N THR A 417 -7.93 -25.70 7.88
CA THR A 417 -6.75 -26.20 8.58
C THR A 417 -6.74 -27.72 8.64
N ASP A 418 -5.54 -28.31 8.67
CA ASP A 418 -5.30 -29.72 9.00
C ASP A 418 -4.84 -29.93 10.46
N GLY A 419 -4.82 -28.85 11.25
CA GLY A 419 -4.32 -28.81 12.62
C GLY A 419 -2.88 -28.29 12.75
N SER A 420 -2.14 -28.16 11.64
CA SER A 420 -0.75 -27.69 11.61
C SER A 420 -0.52 -26.54 10.61
N GLU A 421 -1.11 -26.64 9.42
CA GLU A 421 -1.07 -25.63 8.38
C GLU A 421 -2.46 -25.01 8.15
N TYR A 422 -2.48 -23.86 7.49
CA TYR A 422 -3.70 -23.16 7.09
C TYR A 422 -3.70 -22.94 5.58
N ILE A 423 -4.89 -23.00 4.98
CA ILE A 423 -5.13 -22.58 3.61
C ILE A 423 -6.27 -21.57 3.58
N LYS A 424 -6.20 -20.60 2.66
CA LYS A 424 -7.20 -19.55 2.47
C LYS A 424 -7.65 -19.49 1.01
N ALA A 425 -8.95 -19.32 0.80
CA ALA A 425 -9.55 -19.24 -0.52
C ALA A 425 -9.39 -17.85 -1.16
N ASP A 426 -9.03 -17.80 -2.43
CA ASP A 426 -9.14 -16.62 -3.30
C ASP A 426 -9.93 -17.02 -4.55
N GLY A 427 -11.21 -16.66 -4.58
CA GLY A 427 -12.15 -17.20 -5.57
C GLY A 427 -12.31 -18.72 -5.40
N ASP A 428 -12.09 -19.47 -6.48
CA ASP A 428 -12.23 -20.93 -6.51
C ASP A 428 -10.94 -21.68 -6.13
N ARG A 429 -9.82 -20.96 -5.96
CA ARG A 429 -8.50 -21.55 -5.66
C ARG A 429 -8.15 -21.37 -4.18
N TRP A 430 -7.36 -22.30 -3.66
CA TRP A 430 -6.91 -22.31 -2.26
C TRP A 430 -5.40 -22.17 -2.19
N TYR A 431 -4.93 -21.31 -1.29
CA TYR A 431 -3.51 -20.99 -1.15
C TYR A 431 -3.03 -21.19 0.28
N LYS A 432 -1.76 -21.54 0.47
CA LYS A 432 -1.14 -21.58 1.81
C LYS A 432 -1.32 -20.23 2.53
N ALA A 433 -1.68 -20.31 3.80
CA ALA A 433 -1.96 -19.16 4.65
C ALA A 433 -1.29 -19.32 6.03
N LYS A 434 -1.17 -18.21 6.74
CA LYS A 434 -0.66 -18.18 8.12
C LYS A 434 -1.49 -17.24 8.97
N ILE A 435 -1.53 -17.54 10.27
CA ILE A 435 -2.12 -16.65 11.25
C ILE A 435 -1.23 -15.42 11.45
N THR A 436 -1.78 -14.22 11.32
CA THR A 436 -1.07 -12.94 11.50
C THR A 436 -1.61 -12.14 12.68
N CYS A 437 -2.72 -12.57 13.26
CA CYS A 437 -3.30 -11.95 14.45
C CYS A 437 -2.51 -12.32 15.71
N THR A 438 -2.05 -11.32 16.45
CA THR A 438 -1.35 -11.46 17.74
C THR A 438 -2.23 -11.11 18.94
N ASN A 439 -3.55 -10.96 18.75
CA ASN A 439 -4.45 -10.63 19.86
C ASN A 439 -4.53 -11.83 20.83
N SER A 440 -3.93 -11.67 22.02
CA SER A 440 -3.93 -12.69 23.07
C SER A 440 -5.31 -12.98 23.66
N GLU A 441 -6.32 -12.14 23.38
CA GLU A 441 -7.71 -12.41 23.76
C GLU A 441 -8.41 -13.39 22.82
N HIS A 442 -7.86 -13.62 21.63
CA HIS A 442 -8.38 -14.64 20.72
C HIS A 442 -7.90 -16.02 21.20
N THR A 443 -8.83 -16.93 21.46
CA THR A 443 -8.57 -18.37 21.59
C THR A 443 -8.54 -19.03 20.20
N ASP A 444 -8.00 -20.26 20.09
CA ASP A 444 -7.88 -21.06 18.85
C ASP A 444 -9.19 -21.28 18.07
N VAL A 445 -10.33 -20.81 18.57
CA VAL A 445 -11.66 -20.92 17.93
C VAL A 445 -12.28 -19.54 17.60
N THR A 446 -11.60 -18.44 17.94
CA THR A 446 -12.14 -17.07 17.82
C THR A 446 -11.46 -16.22 16.74
N HIS A 447 -10.44 -16.74 16.07
CA HIS A 447 -9.87 -16.06 14.92
C HIS A 447 -10.87 -16.06 13.75
N THR A 448 -11.10 -14.88 13.19
CA THR A 448 -11.89 -14.68 11.96
C THR A 448 -11.01 -14.84 10.73
N SER A 449 -11.60 -14.86 9.53
CA SER A 449 -10.83 -14.93 8.28
C SER A 449 -9.75 -13.84 8.17
N ASP A 450 -10.02 -12.63 8.66
CA ASP A 450 -9.08 -11.50 8.63
C ASP A 450 -7.82 -11.74 9.47
N CYS A 451 -7.83 -12.73 10.36
CA CYS A 451 -6.66 -13.14 11.14
C CYS A 451 -5.66 -13.98 10.33
N PHE A 452 -6.04 -14.41 9.12
CA PHE A 452 -5.23 -15.26 8.25
C PHE A 452 -4.85 -14.49 6.99
N ASP A 453 -3.55 -14.45 6.71
CA ASP A 453 -2.98 -13.82 5.53
C ASP A 453 -2.30 -14.87 4.64
N TYR A 454 -2.22 -14.60 3.34
CA TYR A 454 -1.58 -15.50 2.38
C TYR A 454 -0.07 -15.59 2.62
N VAL A 455 0.49 -16.77 2.40
CA VAL A 455 1.94 -16.98 2.39
C VAL A 455 2.46 -16.65 0.99
N TRP A 456 3.28 -15.59 0.91
CA TRP A 456 3.91 -15.13 -0.32
C TRP A 456 5.37 -15.55 -0.37
N ASN A 457 5.79 -16.11 -1.49
CA ASN A 457 7.14 -16.65 -1.69
C ASN A 457 7.82 -16.00 -2.90
N LYS A 458 9.15 -15.87 -2.84
CA LYS A 458 10.03 -15.59 -3.99
C LYS A 458 11.29 -16.40 -3.84
N ASP A 459 11.73 -17.03 -4.93
CA ASP A 459 12.90 -17.92 -4.94
C ASP A 459 12.84 -19.03 -3.87
N ASN A 460 11.64 -19.59 -3.65
CA ASN A 460 11.33 -20.58 -2.59
C ASN A 460 11.54 -20.10 -1.15
N ALA A 461 11.68 -18.79 -0.93
CA ALA A 461 11.73 -18.19 0.40
C ALA A 461 10.43 -17.44 0.70
N GLU A 462 9.87 -17.67 1.88
CA GLU A 462 8.73 -16.92 2.39
C GLU A 462 9.12 -15.45 2.63
N THR A 463 8.23 -14.55 2.26
CA THR A 463 8.39 -13.12 2.51
C THR A 463 8.09 -12.73 3.94
N SER A 464 8.84 -11.75 4.40
CA SER A 464 8.65 -11.09 5.70
C SER A 464 8.67 -9.57 5.54
N GLY A 465 8.44 -8.87 6.65
CA GLY A 465 8.49 -7.42 6.74
C GLY A 465 7.41 -6.70 5.93
N VAL A 466 7.75 -5.50 5.44
CA VAL A 466 6.83 -4.63 4.69
C VAL A 466 6.21 -5.33 3.48
N ILE A 467 7.03 -6.02 2.68
CA ILE A 467 6.53 -6.67 1.46
C ILE A 467 5.57 -7.81 1.81
N GLY A 468 5.95 -8.71 2.74
CA GLY A 468 5.05 -9.81 3.15
C GLY A 468 3.73 -9.30 3.74
N SER A 469 3.77 -8.16 4.43
CA SER A 469 2.57 -7.53 4.99
C SER A 469 1.71 -6.82 3.95
N MET A 470 2.30 -6.20 2.94
CA MET A 470 1.57 -5.47 1.90
C MET A 470 1.17 -6.35 0.72
N ALA A 471 1.79 -7.51 0.54
CA ALA A 471 1.64 -8.36 -0.65
C ALA A 471 0.20 -8.78 -0.93
N SER A 472 -0.60 -9.03 0.11
CA SER A 472 -2.00 -9.43 -0.04
C SER A 472 -2.95 -8.29 -0.40
N LEU A 473 -2.53 -7.03 -0.24
CA LEU A 473 -3.35 -5.89 -0.64
C LEU A 473 -3.60 -5.94 -2.15
N THR A 474 -4.82 -5.61 -2.60
CA THR A 474 -5.08 -5.40 -4.03
C THR A 474 -4.74 -3.98 -4.45
N VAL A 475 -4.60 -3.73 -5.75
CA VAL A 475 -4.44 -2.36 -6.28
C VAL A 475 -5.60 -1.46 -5.86
N ARG A 476 -6.83 -2.00 -5.77
CA ARG A 476 -7.98 -1.30 -5.20
C ARG A 476 -7.73 -0.83 -3.78
N GLU A 477 -7.19 -1.72 -2.95
CA GLU A 477 -6.91 -1.41 -1.55
C GLU A 477 -5.75 -0.44 -1.41
N LEU A 478 -4.75 -0.49 -2.31
CA LEU A 478 -3.70 0.51 -2.38
C LEU A 478 -4.24 1.91 -2.72
N SER A 479 -5.28 2.00 -3.56
CA SER A 479 -5.90 3.29 -3.83
C SER A 479 -6.70 3.84 -2.64
N ASN A 480 -6.93 3.04 -1.59
CA ASN A 480 -7.66 3.44 -0.39
C ASN A 480 -6.67 3.81 0.73
N GLY A 481 -6.52 5.12 0.95
CA GLY A 481 -5.61 5.66 1.98
C GLY A 481 -5.88 5.13 3.38
N ASP A 482 -7.14 4.87 3.75
CA ASP A 482 -7.50 4.35 5.07
C ASP A 482 -7.03 2.90 5.23
N LYS A 483 -7.14 2.06 4.18
CA LYS A 483 -6.63 0.68 4.21
C LYS A 483 -5.10 0.65 4.27
N ILE A 484 -4.42 1.51 3.52
CA ILE A 484 -2.96 1.64 3.62
C ILE A 484 -2.55 2.07 5.02
N ASN A 485 -3.18 3.11 5.58
CA ASN A 485 -2.87 3.59 6.92
C ASN A 485 -3.09 2.51 7.96
N ALA A 486 -4.22 1.79 7.91
CA ALA A 486 -4.48 0.67 8.81
C ALA A 486 -3.41 -0.43 8.71
N LYS A 487 -2.95 -0.76 7.48
CA LYS A 487 -1.86 -1.73 7.30
C LYS A 487 -0.54 -1.19 7.87
N ILE A 488 -0.17 0.06 7.60
CA ILE A 488 1.04 0.69 8.14
C ILE A 488 1.00 0.70 9.68
N GLU A 489 -0.12 1.09 10.27
CA GLU A 489 -0.31 1.10 11.73
C GLU A 489 -0.19 -0.29 12.34
N SER A 490 -0.54 -1.35 11.58
CA SER A 490 -0.44 -2.74 12.01
C SER A 490 0.97 -3.32 11.95
N LEU A 491 1.86 -2.77 11.12
CA LEU A 491 3.26 -3.21 11.01
C LEU A 491 3.98 -2.98 12.34
N THR A 492 4.89 -3.89 12.68
CA THR A 492 5.84 -3.68 13.78
C THR A 492 7.09 -2.95 13.30
N ILE A 493 7.84 -2.33 14.22
CA ILE A 493 9.12 -1.71 13.86
C ILE A 493 10.11 -2.74 13.27
N GLY A 494 10.06 -3.99 13.75
CA GLY A 494 10.86 -5.11 13.24
C GLY A 494 10.46 -5.57 11.82
N ASP A 495 9.22 -5.29 11.39
CA ASP A 495 8.81 -5.54 9.99
C ASP A 495 9.43 -4.52 9.02
N VAL A 496 9.78 -3.33 9.51
CA VAL A 496 10.32 -2.22 8.70
C VAL A 496 11.84 -2.17 8.75
N LEU A 497 12.43 -2.47 9.91
CA LEU A 497 13.87 -2.32 10.16
C LEU A 497 14.48 -3.66 10.57
N ASN A 498 15.64 -3.99 9.99
CA ASN A 498 16.45 -5.10 10.48
C ASN A 498 17.11 -4.72 11.82
N ILE A 499 16.56 -5.22 12.91
CA ILE A 499 16.96 -4.88 14.28
C ILE A 499 17.62 -6.10 14.93
N THR A 500 18.82 -5.90 15.44
CA THR A 500 19.66 -6.89 16.10
C THR A 500 19.74 -6.65 17.60
N GLU A 501 19.99 -7.73 18.35
CA GLU A 501 20.15 -7.68 19.80
C GLU A 501 21.28 -6.72 20.17
N GLY A 502 20.97 -5.69 20.97
CA GLY A 502 21.89 -4.62 21.37
C GLY A 502 21.61 -3.24 20.76
N GLN A 503 20.77 -3.14 19.72
CA GLN A 503 20.37 -1.85 19.15
C GLN A 503 19.27 -1.17 19.98
N LYS A 504 19.62 -0.67 21.17
CA LYS A 504 18.71 0.10 22.03
C LYS A 504 18.41 1.49 21.44
N PRO A 505 17.19 2.04 21.61
CA PRO A 505 15.99 1.41 22.20
C PRO A 505 15.21 0.51 21.23
N LEU A 506 15.59 0.50 19.93
CA LEU A 506 14.84 -0.15 18.87
C LEU A 506 14.60 -1.65 19.13
N TRP A 507 15.56 -2.34 19.74
CA TRP A 507 15.39 -3.76 20.10
C TRP A 507 14.17 -3.99 21.00
N ALA A 508 13.91 -3.12 21.98
CA ALA A 508 12.77 -3.26 22.87
C ALA A 508 11.45 -2.90 22.17
N LEU A 509 11.49 -1.99 21.19
CA LEU A 509 10.33 -1.58 20.38
C LEU A 509 10.10 -2.46 19.14
N ARG A 510 10.93 -3.47 18.88
CA ARG A 510 10.91 -4.21 17.61
C ARG A 510 9.55 -4.88 17.33
N ASN A 511 8.85 -5.33 18.36
CA ASN A 511 7.54 -5.96 18.23
C ASN A 511 6.37 -4.97 18.47
N THR A 512 6.67 -3.69 18.67
CA THR A 512 5.66 -2.65 18.85
C THR A 512 5.10 -2.24 17.49
N LYS A 513 3.77 -2.24 17.38
CA LYS A 513 3.06 -1.76 16.20
C LYS A 513 3.30 -0.26 16.00
N ILE A 514 3.49 0.19 14.76
CA ILE A 514 3.73 1.60 14.42
C ILE A 514 2.59 2.49 14.92
N GLY A 515 1.33 2.06 14.77
CA GLY A 515 0.16 2.80 15.27
C GLY A 515 0.08 2.88 16.80
N LYS A 516 0.86 2.07 17.52
CA LYS A 516 0.94 2.01 18.98
C LYS A 516 2.30 2.44 19.54
N LEU A 517 3.12 3.14 18.74
CA LEU A 517 4.48 3.48 19.13
C LEU A 517 4.53 4.36 20.39
N GLY A 518 3.59 5.29 20.56
CA GLY A 518 3.50 6.11 21.77
C GLY A 518 3.22 5.29 23.04
N GLU A 519 2.34 4.29 22.96
CA GLU A 519 2.09 3.35 24.06
C GLU A 519 3.32 2.48 24.32
N GLY A 520 3.94 1.94 23.26
CA GLY A 520 5.14 1.13 23.40
C GLY A 520 6.33 1.87 24.00
N ILE A 521 6.54 3.15 23.65
CA ILE A 521 7.59 3.99 24.26
C ILE A 521 7.33 4.18 25.76
N ASN A 522 6.09 4.31 26.19
CA ASN A 522 5.76 4.45 27.61
C ASN A 522 5.97 3.16 28.39
N GLU A 523 5.87 2.00 27.73
CA GLU A 523 5.93 0.68 28.35
C GLU A 523 7.35 0.10 28.47
N ILE A 524 8.30 0.51 27.63
CA ILE A 524 9.71 0.10 27.76
C ILE A 524 10.35 0.69 29.02
N THR A 525 11.38 0.03 29.54
CA THR A 525 12.11 0.47 30.74
C THR A 525 13.28 1.38 30.41
N LEU A 526 13.80 2.14 31.36
CA LEU A 526 15.03 2.91 31.15
C LEU A 526 16.23 2.01 30.77
N GLY A 527 16.29 0.82 31.36
CA GLY A 527 17.28 -0.21 31.02
C GLY A 527 17.16 -0.73 29.59
N ASP A 528 16.01 -0.59 28.94
CA ASP A 528 15.84 -0.91 27.52
C ASP A 528 16.35 0.20 26.59
N ILE A 529 16.45 1.44 27.09
CA ILE A 529 16.89 2.61 26.30
C ILE A 529 18.41 2.78 26.35
N ILE A 530 19.00 2.65 27.53
CA ILE A 530 20.44 2.87 27.74
C ILE A 530 21.08 1.65 28.40
N THR A 531 22.40 1.52 28.28
CA THR A 531 23.14 0.49 29.01
C THR A 531 23.33 0.96 30.45
N ILE A 532 22.85 0.14 31.39
CA ILE A 532 23.01 0.35 32.83
C ILE A 532 23.66 -0.92 33.37
N ASP A 533 24.82 -0.75 33.99
CA ASP A 533 25.65 -1.83 34.51
C ASP A 533 26.14 -1.50 35.94
N GLU A 534 27.01 -2.33 36.49
CA GLU A 534 27.54 -2.16 37.83
C GLU A 534 28.31 -0.85 38.02
N THR A 535 28.91 -0.31 36.94
CA THR A 535 29.67 0.96 36.93
C THR A 535 28.76 2.18 36.88
N SER A 536 27.50 1.99 36.51
CA SER A 536 26.51 3.05 36.48
C SER A 536 26.23 3.59 37.88
N ASN A 537 25.92 4.88 37.97
CA ASN A 537 25.59 5.51 39.25
C ASN A 537 24.32 4.90 39.87
N LYS A 538 24.17 5.05 41.18
CA LYS A 538 23.09 4.44 41.95
C LYS A 538 21.70 4.81 41.45
N LEU A 539 21.49 6.09 41.09
CA LEU A 539 20.21 6.57 40.58
C LEU A 539 19.82 5.84 39.28
N LEU A 540 20.73 5.71 38.32
CA LEU A 540 20.44 4.96 37.08
C LEU A 540 20.11 3.50 37.37
N LYS A 541 20.84 2.85 38.27
CA LYS A 541 20.55 1.47 38.69
C LYS A 541 19.16 1.34 39.34
N ARG A 542 18.76 2.33 40.14
CA ARG A 542 17.42 2.39 40.74
C ARG A 542 16.32 2.55 39.69
N LEU A 543 16.56 3.38 38.67
CA LEU A 543 15.59 3.68 37.60
C LEU A 543 15.59 2.64 36.47
N ALA A 544 16.53 1.70 36.45
CA ALA A 544 16.73 0.78 35.32
C ALA A 544 15.48 -0.04 34.97
N GLY A 545 14.74 -0.52 35.96
CA GLY A 545 13.50 -1.29 35.77
C GLY A 545 12.23 -0.44 35.63
N GLU A 546 12.35 0.88 35.71
CA GLU A 546 11.19 1.77 35.68
C GLU A 546 10.78 2.07 34.24
N LYS A 547 9.47 2.05 34.00
CA LYS A 547 8.87 2.39 32.71
C LYS A 547 9.09 3.87 32.39
N VAL A 548 9.42 4.17 31.14
CA VAL A 548 9.64 5.56 30.67
C VAL A 548 8.44 6.44 30.94
N GLY A 549 7.23 5.95 30.68
CA GLY A 549 5.99 6.68 30.92
C GLY A 549 5.72 6.99 32.40
N SER A 550 6.39 6.30 33.33
CA SER A 550 6.23 6.47 34.77
C SER A 550 7.39 7.24 35.44
N LEU A 551 8.44 7.61 34.68
CA LEU A 551 9.63 8.25 35.26
C LEU A 551 9.34 9.56 35.99
N GLY A 552 8.34 10.33 35.55
CA GLY A 552 7.91 11.55 36.27
C GLY A 552 7.41 11.23 37.68
N THR A 553 6.52 10.26 37.81
CA THR A 553 5.98 9.83 39.11
C THR A 553 7.05 9.17 39.98
N VAL A 554 7.98 8.42 39.38
CA VAL A 554 9.11 7.85 40.13
C VAL A 554 10.02 8.96 40.64
N ALA A 555 10.34 9.96 39.82
CA ALA A 555 11.20 11.09 40.19
C ALA A 555 10.65 11.88 41.40
N ASP A 556 9.33 12.07 41.47
CA ASP A 556 8.66 12.75 42.59
C ASP A 556 8.77 11.99 43.93
N ASN A 557 9.08 10.70 43.88
CA ASN A 557 9.16 9.82 45.04
C ASN A 557 10.58 9.33 45.34
N LEU A 558 11.59 9.77 44.59
CA LEU A 558 12.98 9.42 44.87
C LEU A 558 13.40 9.96 46.23
N VAL A 559 14.02 9.09 47.03
CA VAL A 559 14.65 9.47 48.30
C VAL A 559 16.15 9.70 48.13
N LEU A 560 16.78 10.43 49.05
CA LEU A 560 18.23 10.72 48.97
C LEU A 560 19.08 9.43 48.87
N GLY A 561 18.66 8.38 49.58
CA GLY A 561 19.31 7.07 49.57
C GLY A 561 19.25 6.34 48.24
N ASP A 562 18.32 6.69 47.33
CA ASP A 562 18.26 6.16 45.97
C ASP A 562 19.34 6.79 45.06
N VAL A 563 19.83 7.99 45.40
CA VAL A 563 20.76 8.77 44.57
C VAL A 563 22.21 8.57 44.98
N ILE A 564 22.47 8.53 46.29
CA ILE A 564 23.81 8.41 46.84
C ILE A 564 23.93 7.23 47.81
N ASP A 565 25.16 6.76 48.01
CA ASP A 565 25.43 5.74 49.01
C ASP A 565 25.54 6.35 50.41
N VAL A 566 24.52 6.06 51.22
CA VAL A 566 24.48 6.41 52.64
C VAL A 566 24.59 5.12 53.46
N THR A 567 25.64 5.04 54.28
CA THR A 567 25.88 3.93 55.20
C THR A 567 25.81 4.43 56.65
N THR A 568 25.88 3.53 57.63
CA THR A 568 25.98 3.92 59.04
C THR A 568 27.27 4.66 59.38
N ALA A 569 28.28 4.64 58.51
CA ALA A 569 29.51 5.41 58.65
C ALA A 569 29.44 6.79 57.95
N SER A 570 28.38 7.06 57.18
CA SER A 570 28.17 8.38 56.58
C SER A 570 27.90 9.43 57.66
N PRO A 571 28.14 10.73 57.39
CA PRO A 571 27.77 11.82 58.30
C PRO A 571 26.32 11.69 58.79
N LYS A 572 26.10 11.93 60.09
CA LYS A 572 24.81 11.73 60.76
C LYS A 572 23.65 12.42 60.04
N ILE A 573 23.86 13.64 59.54
CA ILE A 573 22.88 14.35 58.72
C ILE A 573 22.44 13.59 57.46
N LEU A 574 23.36 12.92 56.76
CA LEU A 574 23.01 12.12 55.59
C LEU A 574 22.25 10.86 56.00
N VAL A 575 22.62 10.24 57.12
CA VAL A 575 21.90 9.08 57.68
C VAL A 575 20.46 9.46 58.04
N THR A 576 20.25 10.64 58.64
CA THR A 576 18.94 11.19 58.97
C THR A 576 18.11 11.49 57.72
N LEU A 577 18.72 12.09 56.70
CA LEU A 577 18.01 12.53 55.49
C LEU A 577 17.86 11.44 54.42
N LYS A 578 18.48 10.26 54.57
CA LYS A 578 18.54 9.24 53.51
C LYS A 578 17.17 8.79 53.00
N ASP A 579 16.18 8.72 53.89
CA ASP A 579 14.82 8.24 53.57
C ASP A 579 13.85 9.39 53.23
N LYS A 580 14.36 10.63 53.14
CA LYS A 580 13.56 11.80 52.77
C LYS A 580 13.53 11.94 51.26
N LYS A 581 12.36 12.32 50.73
CA LYS A 581 12.20 12.63 49.31
C LYS A 581 13.04 13.83 48.94
N ILE A 582 13.64 13.79 47.75
CA ILE A 582 14.55 14.85 47.28
C ILE A 582 13.85 16.21 47.19
N ASN A 583 12.60 16.23 46.70
CA ASN A 583 11.78 17.43 46.59
C ASN A 583 11.29 17.98 47.95
N GLU A 584 11.42 17.20 49.03
CA GLU A 584 11.08 17.60 50.40
C GLU A 584 12.31 17.92 51.25
N LEU A 585 13.54 17.79 50.70
CA LEU A 585 14.78 17.99 51.47
C LEU A 585 14.92 19.40 52.03
N GLY A 586 14.46 20.44 51.32
CA GLY A 586 14.48 21.82 51.82
C GLY A 586 13.73 21.94 53.16
N ASN A 587 12.50 21.44 53.19
CA ASN A 587 11.68 21.43 54.41
C ASN A 587 12.29 20.52 55.48
N ALA A 588 12.82 19.35 55.10
CA ALA A 588 13.45 18.43 56.05
C ALA A 588 14.64 19.09 56.77
N VAL A 589 15.48 19.84 56.03
CA VAL A 589 16.63 20.57 56.58
C VAL A 589 16.19 21.67 57.57
N GLU A 590 15.10 22.38 57.30
CA GLU A 590 14.59 23.42 58.20
C GLU A 590 14.11 22.88 59.56
N THR A 591 13.74 21.60 59.61
CA THR A 591 13.24 20.92 60.81
C THR A 591 14.29 20.06 61.52
N LEU A 592 15.54 20.04 61.05
CA LEU A 592 16.58 19.22 61.66
C LEU A 592 16.89 19.66 63.08
N LYS A 593 16.97 18.68 63.97
CA LYS A 593 17.47 18.85 65.34
C LYS A 593 18.99 18.73 65.39
N LEU A 594 19.62 19.34 66.39
CA LEU A 594 21.08 19.27 66.57
C LEU A 594 21.57 17.82 66.71
N SER A 595 20.86 16.99 67.49
CA SER A 595 21.20 15.59 67.70
C SER A 595 21.10 14.74 66.44
N GLU A 596 20.40 15.19 65.40
CA GLU A 596 20.27 14.51 64.12
C GLU A 596 21.40 14.84 63.15
N VAL A 597 22.21 15.86 63.46
CA VAL A 597 23.31 16.34 62.61
C VAL A 597 24.68 16.06 63.21
N ILE A 598 24.82 16.14 64.53
CA ILE A 598 26.06 15.82 65.26
C ILE A 598 25.80 14.91 66.45
N ASP A 599 26.87 14.34 67.01
CA ASP A 599 26.81 13.67 68.30
C ASP A 599 26.86 14.71 69.42
N THR A 600 25.83 14.67 70.25
CA THR A 600 25.64 15.58 71.40
C THR A 600 26.16 14.96 72.70
N ASP A 601 26.47 13.66 72.66
CA ASP A 601 26.97 12.92 73.81
C ASP A 601 28.36 13.41 74.21
N GLY A 602 28.59 13.55 75.51
CA GLY A 602 29.88 13.99 76.06
C GLY A 602 30.06 15.50 76.18
N ASN A 603 29.10 16.32 75.75
CA ASN A 603 29.10 17.76 76.01
C ASN A 603 27.75 18.20 76.59
N ALA A 604 27.74 18.73 77.81
CA ALA A 604 26.52 19.11 78.51
C ALA A 604 25.70 20.19 77.77
N ILE A 605 26.36 21.15 77.10
CA ILE A 605 25.69 22.19 76.32
C ILE A 605 25.05 21.60 75.07
N LEU A 606 25.78 20.76 74.32
CA LEU A 606 25.23 20.11 73.12
C LEU A 606 24.10 19.14 73.49
N ALA A 607 24.18 18.44 74.62
CA ALA A 607 23.13 17.58 75.13
C ALA A 607 21.86 18.38 75.52
N ALA A 608 22.01 19.55 76.13
CA ALA A 608 20.89 20.44 76.43
C ALA A 608 20.25 21.04 75.16
N LEU A 609 21.01 21.16 74.07
CA LEU A 609 20.55 21.63 72.77
C LEU A 609 20.20 20.49 71.81
N ALA A 610 20.20 19.23 72.27
CA ALA A 610 20.03 18.06 71.41
C ALA A 610 18.72 18.12 70.61
N ASP A 611 17.62 18.50 71.27
CA ASP A 611 16.29 18.63 70.69
C ASP A 611 16.03 19.97 69.99
N SER A 612 16.98 20.90 70.02
CA SER A 612 16.84 22.22 69.39
C SER A 612 16.93 22.11 67.87
N ASN A 613 16.02 22.81 67.19
CA ASN A 613 16.10 23.00 65.75
C ASN A 613 17.34 23.82 65.41
N ILE A 614 18.08 23.43 64.37
CA ILE A 614 19.32 24.10 63.97
C ILE A 614 19.10 25.60 63.70
N ASN A 615 17.96 25.95 63.10
CA ASN A 615 17.58 27.33 62.81
C ASN A 615 17.28 28.17 64.07
N ASN A 616 17.01 27.52 65.20
CA ASN A 616 16.68 28.15 66.47
C ASN A 616 17.83 28.07 67.49
N LEU A 617 19.00 27.53 67.13
CA LEU A 617 20.09 27.35 68.10
C LEU A 617 20.51 28.66 68.77
N GLY A 618 20.52 29.77 68.03
CA GLY A 618 20.85 31.09 68.58
C GLY A 618 19.86 31.58 69.64
N THR A 619 18.59 31.19 69.56
CA THR A 619 17.59 31.50 70.59
C THR A 619 17.56 30.45 71.70
N ASP A 620 17.79 29.19 71.37
CA ASP A 620 17.70 28.09 72.33
C ASP A 620 18.91 28.06 73.28
N ILE A 621 20.11 28.44 72.79
CA ILE A 621 21.31 28.58 73.63
C ILE A 621 21.09 29.59 74.77
N ASN A 622 20.32 30.64 74.51
CA ASN A 622 20.00 31.66 75.50
C ASN A 622 19.17 31.12 76.67
N ASN A 623 18.47 30.00 76.48
CA ASN A 623 17.65 29.34 77.49
C ASN A 623 18.41 28.22 78.24
N VAL A 624 19.63 27.88 77.82
CA VAL A 624 20.47 26.90 78.53
C VAL A 624 20.80 27.45 79.92
N LYS A 625 20.59 26.62 80.93
CA LYS A 625 20.89 26.95 82.32
C LYS A 625 22.40 26.95 82.57
N MET A 626 22.89 27.89 83.36
CA MET A 626 24.31 28.02 83.68
C MET A 626 24.81 26.81 84.47
N GLY A 627 23.95 26.11 85.20
CA GLY A 627 24.27 24.83 85.83
C GLY A 627 24.76 23.80 84.81
N THR A 628 24.10 23.70 83.65
CA THR A 628 24.54 22.87 82.52
C THR A 628 25.88 23.34 81.95
N VAL A 629 26.10 24.65 81.81
CA VAL A 629 27.37 25.22 81.32
C VAL A 629 28.53 24.95 82.29
N MET A 630 28.25 24.98 83.59
CA MET A 630 29.17 24.64 84.67
C MET A 630 29.32 23.12 84.89
N ASN A 631 28.63 22.31 84.07
CA ASN A 631 28.65 20.84 84.12
C ASN A 631 28.07 20.23 85.41
N TYR A 632 27.13 20.94 86.06
CA TYR A 632 26.31 20.40 87.13
C TYR A 632 25.17 19.55 86.59
N GLN A 633 24.74 18.57 87.37
CA GLN A 633 23.63 17.71 87.02
C GLN A 633 22.31 18.23 87.61
N TYR A 634 21.33 18.46 86.75
CA TYR A 634 19.98 18.84 87.19
C TYR A 634 19.24 17.62 87.75
N VAL A 635 18.61 17.79 88.90
CA VAL A 635 17.76 16.78 89.54
C VAL A 635 16.39 17.40 89.75
N GLU A 636 15.41 16.96 88.96
CA GLU A 636 14.05 17.50 89.01
C GLU A 636 13.31 17.08 90.29
N ASN A 637 13.55 15.84 90.76
CA ASN A 637 12.97 15.29 91.98
C ASN A 637 13.97 14.34 92.65
N CYS A 638 14.40 14.67 93.86
CA CYS A 638 15.24 13.79 94.68
C CYS A 638 14.41 13.10 95.76
N THR A 639 14.61 11.79 95.93
CA THR A 639 13.94 10.99 96.97
C THR A 639 14.92 10.51 98.06
N GLU A 640 16.17 10.96 98.00
CA GLU A 640 17.23 10.56 98.92
C GLU A 640 17.16 11.37 100.23
N SER A 641 17.33 10.70 101.38
CA SER A 641 17.23 11.36 102.69
C SER A 641 18.39 12.32 102.90
N GLY A 642 18.11 13.58 103.25
CA GLY A 642 19.12 14.61 103.48
C GLY A 642 19.35 15.57 102.31
N HIS A 643 18.65 15.37 101.20
CA HIS A 643 18.65 16.28 100.04
C HIS A 643 17.33 17.06 99.95
N SER A 644 17.35 18.18 99.23
CA SER A 644 16.14 18.94 98.93
C SER A 644 15.14 18.11 98.11
N THR A 645 13.85 18.20 98.46
CA THR A 645 12.77 17.54 97.71
C THR A 645 12.34 18.32 96.47
N THR A 646 12.84 19.54 96.28
CA THR A 646 12.54 20.41 95.13
C THR A 646 13.68 20.36 94.12
N ALA A 647 13.43 20.75 92.88
CA ALA A 647 14.45 20.68 91.84
C ALA A 647 15.73 21.48 92.17
N HIS A 648 16.89 20.85 92.03
CA HIS A 648 18.20 21.40 92.39
C HIS A 648 19.30 20.87 91.47
N TRP A 649 20.54 21.27 91.73
CA TRP A 649 21.73 20.89 90.98
C TRP A 649 22.67 20.07 91.86
N HIS A 650 23.34 19.06 91.28
CA HIS A 650 24.42 18.30 91.91
C HIS A 650 25.76 18.62 91.22
N GLU A 651 26.87 18.50 91.96
CA GLU A 651 28.21 18.68 91.38
C GLU A 651 28.50 17.72 90.21
N SER A 652 28.06 16.47 90.32
CA SER A 652 28.12 15.50 89.22
C SER A 652 27.19 14.30 89.44
N ALA A 653 27.18 13.36 88.49
CA ALA A 653 26.48 12.08 88.65
C ALA A 653 27.05 11.19 89.75
N THR A 654 28.35 11.32 90.01
CA THR A 654 29.07 10.56 91.04
C THR A 654 29.07 11.29 92.37
N ASP A 655 29.17 12.61 92.34
CA ASP A 655 29.15 13.48 93.51
C ASP A 655 27.78 14.15 93.60
N LYS A 656 26.91 13.54 94.39
CA LYS A 656 25.53 13.99 94.60
C LYS A 656 25.44 15.18 95.56
N THR A 657 26.54 15.86 95.85
CA THR A 657 26.51 17.06 96.69
C THR A 657 25.65 18.14 96.03
N GLU A 658 24.65 18.63 96.77
CA GLU A 658 23.73 19.67 96.32
C GLU A 658 24.47 21.00 96.16
N VAL A 659 24.35 21.62 94.98
CA VAL A 659 24.92 22.92 94.67
C VAL A 659 24.01 24.00 95.22
N VAL A 660 24.43 24.60 96.33
CA VAL A 660 23.66 25.57 97.11
C VAL A 660 24.30 26.96 97.11
N GLY A 661 23.56 27.95 97.64
CA GLY A 661 24.01 29.34 97.79
C GLY A 661 24.20 30.08 96.47
N VAL A 662 25.24 30.92 96.39
CA VAL A 662 25.59 31.72 95.20
C VAL A 662 25.74 30.85 93.96
N TYR A 663 26.43 29.71 94.04
CA TYR A 663 26.61 28.81 92.89
C TYR A 663 25.30 28.16 92.45
N GLY A 664 24.42 27.78 93.38
CA GLY A 664 23.08 27.26 93.05
C GLY A 664 22.18 28.31 92.41
N LYS A 665 22.27 29.57 92.88
CA LYS A 665 21.56 30.71 92.27
C LYS A 665 22.06 31.02 90.86
N ILE A 666 23.38 31.02 90.64
CA ILE A 666 23.98 31.15 89.30
C ILE A 666 23.52 30.00 88.40
N ALA A 667 23.59 28.75 88.88
CA ALA A 667 23.25 27.56 88.12
C ALA A 667 21.81 27.58 87.57
N ASN A 668 20.88 28.18 88.31
CA ASN A 668 19.48 28.34 87.90
C ASN A 668 19.22 29.45 86.89
N MET A 669 20.19 30.34 86.63
CA MET A 669 20.04 31.35 85.59
C MET A 669 20.27 30.77 84.21
N THR A 670 19.58 31.28 83.19
CA THR A 670 19.93 31.02 81.80
C THR A 670 21.09 31.92 81.33
N ILE A 671 21.71 31.57 80.20
CA ILE A 671 22.77 32.39 79.57
C ILE A 671 22.27 33.81 79.27
N SER A 672 21.04 33.94 78.75
CA SER A 672 20.44 35.26 78.48
C SER A 672 20.18 36.03 79.77
N GLU A 673 19.67 35.38 80.82
CA GLU A 673 19.43 36.04 82.11
C GLU A 673 20.70 36.63 82.73
N ILE A 674 21.86 36.00 82.51
CA ILE A 674 23.16 36.51 83.00
C ILE A 674 23.65 37.73 82.21
N SER A 675 23.46 37.71 80.89
CA SER A 675 24.06 38.68 79.98
C SER A 675 23.16 39.87 79.66
N GLU A 676 21.86 39.68 79.64
CA GLU A 676 20.86 40.69 79.31
C GLU A 676 20.38 41.46 80.54
N LYS A 677 20.10 42.74 80.35
CA LYS A 677 19.44 43.55 81.37
C LYS A 677 17.95 43.27 81.33
N ASP A 678 17.36 43.07 82.51
CA ASP A 678 15.93 42.93 82.61
C ASP A 678 15.18 44.25 82.34
N ALA A 679 13.85 44.23 82.41
CA ALA A 679 13.02 45.43 82.22
C ALA A 679 13.33 46.57 83.22
N SER A 680 14.02 46.26 84.32
CA SER A 680 14.47 47.22 85.34
C SER A 680 15.92 47.70 85.11
N GLY A 681 16.58 47.24 84.05
CA GLY A 681 17.95 47.62 83.70
C GLY A 681 19.04 46.85 84.46
N ASN A 682 18.68 45.84 85.25
CA ASN A 682 19.61 45.07 86.07
C ASN A 682 20.17 43.89 85.29
N SER A 683 21.48 43.66 85.35
CA SER A 683 22.10 42.43 84.82
C SER A 683 21.73 41.22 85.69
N GLY A 684 21.87 40.01 85.16
CA GLY A 684 21.61 38.80 85.95
C GLY A 684 22.48 38.68 87.20
N ILE A 685 23.74 39.09 87.09
CA ILE A 685 24.66 39.14 88.23
C ILE A 685 24.15 40.16 89.26
N GLU A 686 23.64 41.32 88.84
CA GLU A 686 23.04 42.30 89.75
C GLU A 686 21.80 41.74 90.47
N LYS A 687 20.96 40.95 89.78
CA LYS A 687 19.83 40.25 90.42
C LYS A 687 20.27 39.25 91.47
N ILE A 688 21.29 38.43 91.16
CA ILE A 688 21.85 37.51 92.17
C ILE A 688 22.34 38.33 93.36
N MET A 689 23.21 39.32 93.12
CA MET A 689 23.84 40.13 94.17
C MET A 689 22.82 40.84 95.07
N THR A 690 21.74 41.36 94.51
CA THR A 690 20.65 42.01 95.27
C THR A 690 19.75 41.01 96.00
N GLY A 691 19.65 39.77 95.50
CA GLY A 691 18.90 38.69 96.11
C GLY A 691 19.73 37.74 96.99
N LEU A 692 21.02 38.02 97.22
CA LEU A 692 21.87 37.18 98.08
C LEU A 692 21.42 37.30 99.53
N THR A 693 21.36 36.18 100.22
CA THR A 693 21.28 36.13 101.68
C THR A 693 22.64 35.78 102.27
N ILE A 694 22.79 36.01 103.57
CA ILE A 694 23.98 35.56 104.29
C ILE A 694 24.14 34.04 104.21
N GLY A 695 23.03 33.29 104.21
CA GLY A 695 23.04 31.84 104.01
C GLY A 695 23.60 31.44 102.66
N ASP A 696 23.33 32.19 101.59
CA ASP A 696 23.93 31.92 100.29
C ASP A 696 25.46 32.08 100.30
N LEU A 697 25.97 33.09 101.02
CA LEU A 697 27.42 33.33 101.16
C LEU A 697 28.09 32.21 101.97
N VAL A 698 27.43 31.73 103.02
CA VAL A 698 27.90 30.59 103.83
C VAL A 698 27.90 29.30 103.05
N ASN A 699 26.78 29.00 102.41
CA ASN A 699 26.60 27.79 101.62
C ASN A 699 27.53 27.73 100.41
N SER A 700 28.05 28.88 99.96
CA SER A 700 29.08 28.98 98.90
C SER A 700 30.50 29.14 99.43
N ASN A 701 30.74 29.00 100.74
CA ASN A 701 32.05 29.20 101.40
C ASN A 701 32.69 30.57 101.13
N ILE A 702 31.89 31.58 100.77
CA ILE A 702 32.34 32.98 100.62
C ILE A 702 32.46 33.63 101.99
N MET A 703 31.64 33.19 102.94
CA MET A 703 31.59 33.65 104.32
C MET A 703 31.58 32.47 105.27
N ASP A 704 32.26 32.58 106.41
CA ASP A 704 32.23 31.57 107.46
C ASP A 704 31.64 32.18 108.74
N ILE A 705 30.55 31.60 109.24
CA ILE A 705 29.83 32.02 110.45
C ILE A 705 30.17 31.12 111.65
N GLY A 706 31.20 30.28 111.53
CA GLY A 706 31.65 29.41 112.60
C GLY A 706 32.28 30.15 113.79
N GLU A 707 32.40 29.41 114.89
CA GLU A 707 33.39 29.70 115.92
C GLU A 707 34.77 29.52 115.31
N GLY A 708 35.31 30.58 114.69
CA GLY A 708 36.63 30.51 114.08
C GLY A 708 37.67 29.93 115.05
N ASP A 709 38.73 29.33 114.54
CA ASP A 709 39.70 28.56 115.31
C ASP A 709 40.10 29.27 116.61
N THR A 710 39.74 28.67 117.75
CA THR A 710 40.06 29.17 119.10
C THR A 710 41.55 29.46 119.33
N ARG A 711 42.45 28.96 118.48
CA ARG A 711 43.92 29.12 118.60
C ARG A 711 44.47 30.31 117.84
N THR A 712 43.77 30.80 116.82
CA THR A 712 44.13 32.03 116.10
C THR A 712 43.08 33.05 116.48
N GLN A 713 43.44 34.19 117.08
CA GLN A 713 42.47 35.24 117.42
C GLN A 713 41.86 35.83 116.14
N ASN A 714 40.90 35.11 115.53
CA ASN A 714 40.19 35.31 114.27
C ASN A 714 40.16 36.76 113.75
N GLU A 715 41.27 37.24 113.19
CA GLU A 715 41.40 38.65 112.82
C GLU A 715 40.54 39.05 111.61
N TYR A 716 39.94 38.09 110.88
CA TYR A 716 39.16 38.42 109.69
C TYR A 716 37.90 37.58 109.44
N LYS A 717 37.25 37.04 110.49
CA LYS A 717 35.88 36.47 110.36
C LYS A 717 34.86 37.47 110.91
N LEU A 718 33.93 37.91 110.06
CA LEU A 718 32.87 38.86 110.40
C LEU A 718 31.91 38.17 111.40
N ARG A 719 32.19 38.30 112.70
CA ARG A 719 31.36 37.74 113.78
C ARG A 719 30.29 38.76 114.13
N ILE A 720 29.11 38.62 113.57
CA ILE A 720 28.13 39.71 113.61
C ILE A 720 27.02 39.36 114.60
N LEU A 721 26.66 40.34 115.42
CA LEU A 721 25.57 40.27 116.38
C LEU A 721 24.34 41.00 115.86
N THR A 722 23.45 40.31 115.16
CA THR A 722 22.12 40.87 114.88
C THR A 722 21.04 39.88 115.25
N CYS A 723 20.23 40.18 116.26
CA CYS A 723 18.90 39.60 116.39
C CYS A 723 17.91 40.52 115.68
N VAL A 724 17.13 40.00 114.73
CA VAL A 724 16.13 40.78 113.96
C VAL A 724 14.92 41.16 114.84
N ASN A 725 14.75 40.47 115.97
CA ASN A 725 13.79 40.88 117.00
C ASN A 725 14.53 41.36 118.26
N PRO A 726 14.85 42.67 118.36
CA PRO A 726 15.54 43.22 119.54
C PRO A 726 14.71 43.11 120.84
N SER A 727 13.48 42.61 120.75
CA SER A 727 12.52 42.49 121.84
C SER A 727 12.46 41.08 122.44
N ALA A 728 12.94 40.05 121.73
CA ALA A 728 12.75 38.65 122.14
C ALA A 728 13.88 38.15 123.06
N HIS A 729 15.12 38.62 122.86
CA HIS A 729 16.29 38.12 123.58
C HIS A 729 17.08 39.28 124.17
N SER A 730 17.06 39.36 125.51
CA SER A 730 17.77 40.37 126.28
C SER A 730 18.32 39.78 127.55
N ILE A 731 19.52 40.19 127.93
CA ILE A 731 20.10 39.85 129.23
C ILE A 731 19.92 41.04 130.17
N MET A 732 19.57 40.75 131.42
CA MET A 732 19.69 41.74 132.49
C MET A 732 21.06 41.62 133.12
N TYR A 733 21.82 42.72 133.09
CA TYR A 733 23.09 42.82 133.78
C TYR A 733 23.16 44.15 134.54
N ASN A 734 23.44 44.09 135.84
CA ASN A 734 23.43 45.25 136.75
C ASN A 734 22.16 46.11 136.66
N GLY A 735 20.99 45.48 136.51
CA GLY A 735 19.70 46.18 136.40
C GLY A 735 19.44 46.86 135.06
N ASN A 736 20.40 46.85 134.14
CA ASN A 736 20.23 47.30 132.76
C ASN A 736 19.91 46.12 131.86
N THR A 737 18.93 46.29 130.99
CA THR A 737 18.56 45.28 130.00
C THR A 737 19.34 45.54 128.72
N PHE A 738 20.24 44.64 128.36
CA PHE A 738 20.99 44.69 127.11
C PHE A 738 20.31 43.78 126.11
N LYS A 739 19.99 44.33 124.94
CA LYS A 739 19.37 43.60 123.84
C LYS A 739 20.41 42.81 123.06
N CYS A 740 20.01 41.70 122.47
CA CYS A 740 20.81 40.98 121.47
C CYS A 740 20.89 41.81 120.17
N ASN A 741 21.66 42.89 120.15
CA ASN A 741 22.00 43.57 118.91
C ASN A 741 23.39 44.20 119.06
N ILE A 742 23.99 44.60 117.93
CA ILE A 742 25.28 45.30 117.90
C ILE A 742 25.30 46.49 118.87
N GLU A 743 24.23 47.28 118.93
CA GLU A 743 24.10 48.42 119.84
C GLU A 743 24.14 47.98 121.31
N GLY A 744 23.39 46.94 121.67
CA GLY A 744 23.36 46.32 122.99
C GLY A 744 24.69 45.71 123.38
N TYR A 745 25.42 45.11 122.42
CA TYR A 745 26.79 44.63 122.64
C TYR A 745 27.78 45.75 122.87
N TYR A 746 27.78 46.80 122.05
CA TYR A 746 28.66 47.95 122.27
C TYR A 746 28.32 48.64 123.59
N THR A 747 27.04 48.75 123.93
CA THR A 747 26.60 49.29 125.23
C THR A 747 27.02 48.39 126.39
N TYR A 748 26.91 47.08 126.25
CA TYR A 748 27.34 46.10 127.25
C TYR A 748 28.87 46.12 127.42
N ARG A 749 29.63 46.17 126.33
CA ARG A 749 31.09 46.27 126.34
C ARG A 749 31.56 47.61 126.92
N ALA A 750 30.89 48.71 126.58
CA ALA A 750 31.15 50.02 127.18
C ALA A 750 30.84 50.02 128.69
N ALA A 751 29.76 49.37 129.12
CA ALA A 751 29.40 49.21 130.53
C ALA A 751 30.37 48.30 131.29
N LEU A 752 30.96 47.30 130.62
CA LEU A 752 31.98 46.40 131.16
C LEU A 752 33.38 47.01 131.27
N SER A 753 33.60 48.25 130.79
CA SER A 753 34.91 48.93 130.83
C SER A 753 35.52 49.11 132.22
N VAL A 754 34.82 48.70 133.28
CA VAL A 754 35.29 48.73 134.67
C VAL A 754 35.79 47.35 135.17
N THR A 755 35.52 46.24 134.47
CA THR A 755 35.86 44.89 134.95
C THR A 755 36.38 43.96 133.85
N GLY A 756 37.47 44.34 133.18
CA GLY A 756 38.53 43.47 132.62
C GLY A 756 38.16 42.17 131.89
N SER A 757 36.94 42.01 131.38
CA SER A 757 36.50 40.82 130.67
C SER A 757 36.16 41.24 129.25
N ASP A 758 37.05 40.88 128.32
CA ASP A 758 36.80 40.96 126.89
C ASP A 758 35.72 39.93 126.56
N CYS A 759 34.46 40.26 126.85
CA CYS A 759 33.34 39.53 126.31
C CYS A 759 33.38 39.75 124.80
N THR A 760 33.84 38.72 124.07
CA THR A 760 33.77 38.73 122.63
C THR A 760 32.31 38.85 122.20
N ALA A 761 32.09 39.35 120.98
CA ALA A 761 30.76 39.42 120.40
C ALA A 761 29.99 38.08 120.55
N GLN A 762 30.67 36.97 120.28
CA GLN A 762 30.09 35.63 120.47
C GLN A 762 29.74 35.27 121.90
N GLN A 763 30.59 35.62 122.86
CA GLN A 763 30.28 35.34 124.26
C GLN A 763 29.03 36.11 124.69
N PHE A 764 28.85 37.34 124.18
CA PHE A 764 27.63 38.11 124.41
C PHE A 764 26.41 37.49 123.71
N PHE A 765 26.59 36.95 122.50
CA PHE A 765 25.54 36.20 121.80
C PHE A 765 25.12 34.93 122.55
N ASN A 766 26.08 34.13 122.99
CA ASN A 766 25.84 32.89 123.72
C ASN A 766 25.25 33.15 125.12
N LEU A 767 25.49 34.32 125.71
CA LEU A 767 24.86 34.74 126.96
C LEU A 767 23.40 35.20 126.77
N THR A 768 23.05 35.65 125.57
CA THR A 768 21.70 36.14 125.24
C THR A 768 20.79 35.04 124.69
N HIS A 769 21.31 33.82 124.47
CA HIS A 769 20.58 32.64 123.99
C HIS A 769 21.06 31.37 124.71
N ASP A 770 20.19 30.75 125.50
CA ASP A 770 20.56 29.65 126.39
C ASP A 770 20.39 28.26 125.77
N THR A 771 19.52 28.09 124.77
CA THR A 771 19.25 26.78 124.15
C THR A 771 19.88 26.63 122.76
N ASP A 772 20.30 25.40 122.42
CA ASP A 772 20.78 25.08 121.07
C ASP A 772 19.69 25.29 120.01
N ALA A 773 18.41 25.20 120.38
CA ALA A 773 17.27 25.49 119.52
C ALA A 773 17.15 26.99 119.19
N GLU A 774 17.32 27.88 120.18
CA GLU A 774 17.30 29.34 119.94
C GLU A 774 18.52 29.80 119.13
N LYS A 775 19.69 29.19 119.36
CA LYS A 775 20.89 29.44 118.55
C LYS A 775 20.71 28.98 117.11
N ALA A 776 20.09 27.82 116.89
CA ALA A 776 19.76 27.31 115.57
C ALA A 776 18.72 28.20 114.87
N GLU A 777 17.66 28.62 115.57
CA GLU A 777 16.61 29.51 115.01
C GLU A 777 17.18 30.88 114.62
N CYS A 778 18.08 31.44 115.43
CA CYS A 778 18.78 32.67 115.08
C CYS A 778 19.72 32.49 113.89
N MET A 779 20.38 31.33 113.79
CA MET A 779 21.27 31.00 112.67
C MET A 779 20.50 30.78 111.37
N ASP A 780 19.34 30.13 111.42
CA ASP A 780 18.42 29.99 110.28
C ASP A 780 17.87 31.35 109.83
N LEU A 781 17.47 32.18 110.79
CA LEU A 781 17.04 33.56 110.52
C LEU A 781 18.17 34.37 109.88
N TRP A 782 19.39 34.23 110.39
CA TRP A 782 20.59 34.85 109.84
C TRP A 782 20.84 34.44 108.40
N GLN A 783 20.79 33.14 108.14
CA GLN A 783 20.97 32.59 106.80
C GLN A 783 19.89 33.11 105.83
N SER A 784 18.74 33.53 106.33
CA SER A 784 17.67 34.17 105.53
C SER A 784 17.84 35.68 105.30
N VAL A 785 18.74 36.37 106.03
CA VAL A 785 18.90 37.84 105.93
C VAL A 785 19.50 38.24 104.58
N PRO A 786 18.89 39.18 103.82
CA PRO A 786 19.49 39.74 102.62
C PRO A 786 20.82 40.45 102.91
N VAL A 787 21.83 40.26 102.07
CA VAL A 787 23.16 40.87 102.22
C VAL A 787 23.08 42.40 102.23
N SER A 788 22.16 43.01 101.47
CA SER A 788 21.93 44.46 101.46
C SER A 788 21.50 45.00 102.82
N ASP A 789 20.57 44.29 103.47
CA ASP A 789 20.02 44.67 104.77
C ASP A 789 21.05 44.45 105.86
N PHE A 790 21.80 43.36 105.74
CA PHE A 790 22.94 43.06 106.58
C PHE A 790 24.02 44.16 106.53
N MET A 791 24.45 44.56 105.32
CA MET A 791 25.43 45.64 105.15
C MET A 791 24.90 46.98 105.64
N SER A 792 23.61 47.26 105.43
CA SER A 792 22.96 48.47 105.93
C SER A 792 22.92 48.50 107.46
N ALA A 793 22.60 47.37 108.10
CA ALA A 793 22.63 47.23 109.55
C ALA A 793 24.05 47.44 110.10
N LEU A 794 25.07 46.86 109.45
CA LEU A 794 26.46 47.00 109.85
C LEU A 794 26.95 48.45 109.71
N LEU A 795 26.61 49.14 108.63
CA LEU A 795 26.97 50.54 108.39
C LEU A 795 26.17 51.52 109.26
N SER A 796 24.92 51.21 109.61
CA SER A 796 24.11 52.03 110.52
C SER A 796 24.51 51.88 111.99
N GLY A 797 25.20 50.78 112.33
CA GLY A 797 25.75 50.50 113.66
C GLY A 797 27.17 51.01 113.89
N ILE A 798 27.82 51.57 112.85
CA ILE A 798 29.08 52.34 112.91
C ILE A 798 28.72 53.82 112.95
#